data_AF-A0A8T5EKA9-F1
#
_entry.id   AF-A0A8T5EKA9-F1
#
_cell.length_a   1.000
_cell.length_b   1.000
_cell.length_c   1.000
_cell.angle_alpha   90.00
_cell.angle_beta   90.00
_cell.angle_gamma   90.00
#
_symmetry.space_group_name_H-M   'P 1'
#
loop_
_entity.id
_entity.type
_entity.pdbx_description
1 polymer ?
#
loop_
_entity_poly.entity_id
_entity_poly.type
_entity_poly.pdbx_seq_one_letter_code
_entity_poly.pdbx_strand_id
1 'polypeptide(L)'
;MGRQKSTLTTPVLAVFLVLLMTLSGCTGLIDESKDEDAGLILTPDLGDSAKRSIGSPHLQTFDGCLELEEALKTSIEEETRTNLIQAVDEVYYWGGGFWMEDDMEMAEADGATSSSEPPQKRSEGTDFSGTNNQEQGVDEADFVKTDGFHIYFLDDGQLHIMDVPEFGEIEHASTTPIEGSPVAMMLNEDNLVVISTVSSWSIDSNDPLAKSLGWGEDWYGWRTSTLTKFTVYDISNTSSPTENRELYIEGYYMTAREVAGTVRTVTHTWMDIPGLQTWLEYPENYWGSDYDEETRRTLREQAAAAAINHNREVLDQISLQDILPQVHERIGDEITTHHMNGEDCSDFAAPESALNRGFTSIFTIDLVSDDLEFEADHIVGNWPLVYSSQDTLIITENAWDWWWFWGNDGLNEATNIHTFDISEAGSTAYTGSGRIDGTIQNQFSISEYEGVVRVATTTGQWGRWWMSNPEPMESHVITLSHALDLETGEESLVELGRVDEIAYNETIWSARFVEDRAYIVTFQNMDPLWTIDLSDPANPQIMGELEVPGVSTYIHPLSDASILTIGLGPSDIENGTGLDWSHTRLSLFNVSNFSNPQLTQTLSVSPVEDPDEGWSWAWSEATWEHKAFQYWAPKGMLAIPMNTYRYDYFYDSAGNYHYDYDWVSKLMIVNVTEEGLEIHGEVDHSQFYETDENRWWSSYNIRRSIFMGDYIYAISHGGITVTNLETLEESDSHQFTVFEDSSNDVSTNDSTEEDKDEG
;
A
#
# COMPACT_ATOMS: atom_id res chain seq x y z
N MET A 1 114.56 3.07 -42.77
CA MET A 1 114.03 2.69 -44.10
C MET A 1 112.52 2.56 -43.95
N GLY A 2 111.61 3.10 -44.76
CA GLY A 2 111.50 3.13 -46.23
C GLY A 2 110.25 2.31 -46.58
N ARG A 3 109.29 2.73 -47.43
CA ARG A 3 109.28 3.74 -48.51
C ARG A 3 107.95 4.54 -48.53
N GLN A 4 107.76 5.37 -49.56
CA GLN A 4 106.74 6.42 -49.70
C GLN A 4 105.46 5.95 -50.47
N LYS A 5 104.35 6.71 -50.35
CA LYS A 5 103.22 6.87 -51.31
C LYS A 5 102.20 5.71 -51.46
N SER A 6 100.93 5.92 -51.84
CA SER A 6 100.07 7.14 -51.89
C SER A 6 98.58 6.86 -52.27
N THR A 7 97.65 7.69 -51.75
CA THR A 7 96.42 8.24 -52.40
C THR A 7 95.34 7.36 -53.08
N LEU A 8 94.09 7.51 -52.58
CA LEU A 8 92.79 7.58 -53.32
C LEU A 8 92.32 6.33 -54.14
N THR A 9 91.03 6.05 -54.43
CA THR A 9 89.74 6.79 -54.27
C THR A 9 88.58 5.91 -53.70
N THR A 10 87.54 6.57 -53.20
CA THR A 10 86.13 6.10 -53.06
C THR A 10 85.41 5.96 -54.44
N PRO A 11 84.10 5.66 -54.55
CA PRO A 11 83.17 4.89 -53.68
C PRO A 11 82.29 3.87 -54.45
N VAL A 12 82.19 2.59 -54.01
CA VAL A 12 81.18 1.64 -54.57
C VAL A 12 80.51 0.76 -53.51
N LEU A 13 81.24 0.31 -52.49
CA LEU A 13 80.74 -0.70 -51.55
C LEU A 13 79.65 -0.22 -50.57
N ALA A 14 79.46 1.10 -50.41
CA ALA A 14 78.60 1.67 -49.38
C ALA A 14 77.10 1.67 -49.70
N VAL A 15 76.71 1.57 -50.98
CA VAL A 15 75.29 1.69 -51.40
C VAL A 15 74.56 0.34 -51.33
N PHE A 16 75.26 -0.77 -51.52
CA PHE A 16 74.65 -2.11 -51.56
C PHE A 16 74.37 -2.73 -50.18
N LEU A 17 74.92 -2.14 -49.11
CA LEU A 17 74.78 -2.63 -47.73
C LEU A 17 73.60 -2.00 -46.97
N VAL A 18 73.12 -0.83 -47.42
CA VAL A 18 71.96 -0.13 -46.82
C VAL A 18 70.64 -0.77 -47.27
N LEU A 19 70.58 -1.35 -48.48
CA LEU A 19 69.36 -1.93 -49.05
C LEU A 19 69.03 -3.35 -48.54
N LEU A 20 69.80 -3.89 -47.59
CA LEU A 20 69.63 -5.24 -47.04
C LEU A 20 69.26 -5.27 -45.55
N MET A 21 69.04 -4.10 -44.93
CA MET A 21 68.68 -3.98 -43.50
C MET A 21 67.22 -3.52 -43.27
N THR A 22 66.36 -3.61 -44.29
CA THR A 22 64.94 -3.20 -44.21
C THR A 22 63.95 -4.36 -44.32
N LEU A 23 64.39 -5.62 -44.29
CA LEU A 23 63.53 -6.80 -44.37
C LEU A 23 64.06 -7.96 -43.51
N SER A 24 63.17 -8.54 -42.69
CA SER A 24 63.38 -9.57 -41.65
C SER A 24 64.13 -9.09 -40.39
N GLY A 25 63.71 -9.58 -39.22
CA GLY A 25 64.12 -9.08 -37.90
C GLY A 25 63.91 -10.11 -36.78
N CYS A 26 63.71 -9.63 -35.55
CA CYS A 26 63.33 -10.39 -34.35
C CYS A 26 64.29 -11.51 -33.89
N THR A 27 65.22 -11.15 -33.00
CA THR A 27 65.66 -11.98 -31.84
C THR A 27 66.26 -11.05 -30.79
N GLY A 28 65.40 -10.33 -30.06
CA GLY A 28 65.78 -9.48 -28.93
C GLY A 28 65.55 -10.21 -27.61
N LEU A 29 66.49 -10.06 -26.67
CA LEU A 29 66.38 -10.61 -25.32
C LEU A 29 66.18 -9.48 -24.31
N ILE A 30 65.02 -9.51 -23.65
CA ILE A 30 64.74 -9.07 -22.27
C ILE A 30 65.53 -7.83 -21.80
N ASP A 31 64.86 -6.68 -21.88
CA ASP A 31 64.93 -5.65 -20.84
C ASP A 31 63.47 -5.34 -20.48
N GLU A 32 63.12 -5.26 -19.20
CA GLU A 32 61.72 -5.20 -18.74
C GLU A 32 61.18 -3.76 -18.74
N SER A 33 61.00 -3.17 -19.93
CA SER A 33 60.01 -2.13 -20.08
C SER A 33 58.62 -2.75 -19.97
N LYS A 34 57.90 -2.43 -18.89
CA LYS A 34 56.44 -2.41 -18.93
C LYS A 34 56.02 -1.32 -19.94
N ASP A 35 56.02 -1.67 -21.22
CA ASP A 35 55.04 -1.08 -22.13
C ASP A 35 53.71 -1.68 -21.69
N GLU A 36 53.01 -0.97 -20.80
CA GLU A 36 51.61 -1.25 -20.52
C GLU A 36 50.86 -1.08 -21.84
N ASP A 37 50.26 -2.18 -22.32
CA ASP A 37 49.30 -2.15 -23.41
C ASP A 37 48.04 -1.46 -22.86
N ALA A 38 48.13 -0.13 -22.76
CA ALA A 38 47.02 0.78 -22.57
C ALA A 38 46.19 0.74 -23.86
N GLY A 39 45.59 -0.43 -24.10
CA GLY A 39 44.59 -0.67 -25.13
C GLY A 39 43.56 0.43 -24.97
N LEU A 40 43.42 1.23 -26.02
CA LEU A 40 42.92 2.59 -25.92
C LEU A 40 41.46 2.56 -25.44
N ILE A 41 41.28 2.73 -24.11
CA ILE A 41 39.98 2.55 -23.45
C ILE A 41 39.12 3.73 -23.86
N LEU A 42 38.32 3.53 -24.90
CA LEU A 42 37.37 4.52 -25.38
C LEU A 42 36.29 4.67 -24.33
N THR A 43 36.28 5.82 -23.66
CA THR A 43 35.15 6.35 -22.91
C THR A 43 33.97 6.49 -23.88
N PRO A 44 32.89 5.69 -23.75
CA PRO A 44 31.70 5.91 -24.56
C PRO A 44 31.05 7.24 -24.18
N ASP A 45 30.50 7.93 -25.18
CA ASP A 45 29.69 9.13 -24.94
C ASP A 45 28.30 8.68 -24.48
N LEU A 46 27.99 8.87 -23.20
CA LEU A 46 26.70 8.51 -22.58
C LEU A 46 25.67 9.66 -22.69
N GLY A 47 26.04 10.78 -23.30
CA GLY A 47 25.28 12.03 -23.29
C GLY A 47 25.49 12.86 -22.01
N ASP A 48 24.74 13.96 -21.90
CA ASP A 48 24.69 14.74 -20.65
C ASP A 48 24.08 13.89 -19.52
N SER A 49 24.59 14.07 -18.30
CA SER A 49 24.09 13.38 -17.12
C SER A 49 22.72 13.92 -16.71
N ALA A 50 21.68 13.16 -17.01
CA ALA A 50 20.31 13.44 -16.60
C ALA A 50 20.22 13.44 -15.06
N LYS A 51 19.96 14.61 -14.48
CA LYS A 51 19.38 14.69 -13.14
C LYS A 51 17.90 14.34 -13.28
N ARG A 52 17.37 13.45 -12.43
CA ARG A 52 15.93 13.18 -12.39
C ARG A 52 15.19 14.49 -12.16
N SER A 53 14.23 14.77 -13.04
CA SER A 53 13.34 15.92 -13.03
C SER A 53 11.92 15.45 -12.87
N ILE A 54 11.12 16.20 -12.12
CA ILE A 54 9.69 16.01 -12.04
C ILE A 54 9.06 16.52 -13.35
N GLY A 55 8.22 15.71 -13.99
CA GLY A 55 7.50 16.06 -15.22
C GLY A 55 6.37 17.07 -14.98
N SER A 56 5.53 17.28 -16.00
CA SER A 56 4.24 17.99 -15.84
C SER A 56 3.30 17.19 -14.91
N PRO A 57 2.40 17.83 -14.15
CA PRO A 57 1.29 17.12 -13.51
C PRO A 57 0.10 16.91 -14.46
N HIS A 58 -0.01 17.68 -15.54
CA HIS A 58 -1.08 17.53 -16.53
C HIS A 58 -0.89 16.23 -17.33
N LEU A 59 -1.96 15.44 -17.41
CA LEU A 59 -1.98 14.17 -18.11
C LEU A 59 -2.42 14.37 -19.56
N GLN A 60 -1.59 13.93 -20.51
CA GLN A 60 -1.90 13.95 -21.94
C GLN A 60 -2.48 12.59 -22.33
N THR A 61 -3.69 12.59 -22.92
CA THR A 61 -4.32 11.43 -23.56
C THR A 61 -3.72 11.17 -24.94
N PHE A 62 -3.73 9.93 -25.40
CA PHE A 62 -3.11 9.57 -26.69
C PHE A 62 -4.14 9.48 -27.84
N ASP A 63 -3.88 10.18 -28.94
CA ASP A 63 -4.68 10.17 -30.18
C ASP A 63 -4.50 8.86 -31.00
N GLY A 64 -3.69 7.91 -30.50
CA GLY A 64 -3.38 6.65 -31.18
C GLY A 64 -2.32 5.81 -30.48
N CYS A 65 -2.54 4.50 -30.37
CA CYS A 65 -1.63 3.52 -29.76
C CYS A 65 -0.14 3.60 -30.15
N LEU A 66 0.20 4.09 -31.35
CA LEU A 66 1.60 4.28 -31.77
C LEU A 66 2.32 5.40 -30.99
N GLU A 67 1.59 6.45 -30.62
CA GLU A 67 2.13 7.58 -29.83
C GLU A 67 2.33 7.16 -28.38
N LEU A 68 1.40 6.38 -27.82
CA LEU A 68 1.53 5.71 -26.52
C LEU A 68 2.75 4.77 -26.50
N GLU A 69 2.95 3.94 -27.55
CA GLU A 69 4.11 3.04 -27.63
C GLU A 69 5.45 3.81 -27.68
N GLU A 70 5.53 4.88 -28.48
CA GLU A 70 6.74 5.72 -28.57
C GLU A 70 7.01 6.47 -27.25
N ALA A 71 5.96 6.99 -26.59
CA ALA A 71 6.07 7.67 -25.30
C ALA A 71 6.51 6.75 -24.16
N LEU A 72 5.87 5.58 -24.00
CA LEU A 72 6.23 4.59 -22.98
C LEU A 72 7.67 4.09 -23.16
N LYS A 73 8.06 3.72 -24.39
CA LYS A 73 9.44 3.27 -24.68
C LYS A 73 10.46 4.37 -24.44
N THR A 74 10.15 5.63 -24.76
CA THR A 74 11.03 6.78 -24.48
C THR A 74 11.20 7.02 -22.97
N SER A 75 10.11 6.93 -22.19
CA SER A 75 10.16 7.01 -20.72
C SER A 75 11.08 5.92 -20.15
N ILE A 76 10.86 4.66 -20.54
CA ILE A 76 11.63 3.51 -20.07
C ILE A 76 13.11 3.60 -20.51
N GLU A 77 13.42 4.09 -21.71
CA GLU A 77 14.81 4.33 -22.11
C GLU A 77 15.46 5.41 -21.24
N GLU A 78 14.84 6.58 -21.05
CA GLU A 78 15.43 7.67 -20.27
C GLU A 78 15.54 7.34 -18.77
N GLU A 79 14.58 6.61 -18.21
CA GLU A 79 14.57 6.14 -16.82
C GLU A 79 15.72 5.16 -16.58
N THR A 80 15.82 4.10 -17.40
CA THR A 80 16.91 3.11 -17.27
C THR A 80 18.28 3.71 -17.63
N ARG A 81 18.38 4.58 -18.64
CA ARG A 81 19.60 5.33 -18.97
C ARG A 81 20.06 6.20 -17.81
N THR A 82 19.13 6.89 -17.13
CA THR A 82 19.44 7.73 -15.97
C THR A 82 19.97 6.90 -14.80
N ASN A 83 19.37 5.74 -14.52
CA ASN A 83 19.83 4.82 -13.48
C ASN A 83 21.26 4.31 -13.77
N LEU A 84 21.53 3.87 -15.01
CA LEU A 84 22.83 3.37 -15.43
C LEU A 84 23.92 4.47 -15.40
N ILE A 85 23.60 5.73 -15.72
CA ILE A 85 24.54 6.85 -15.62
C ILE A 85 24.84 7.22 -14.16
N GLN A 86 23.85 7.21 -13.26
CA GLN A 86 24.11 7.47 -11.84
C GLN A 86 24.98 6.39 -11.18
N ALA A 87 24.79 5.12 -11.60
CA ALA A 87 25.66 4.01 -11.22
C ALA A 87 27.11 4.17 -11.70
N VAL A 88 27.35 4.86 -12.83
CA VAL A 88 28.70 5.19 -13.31
C VAL A 88 29.41 6.21 -12.40
N ASP A 89 28.71 7.24 -11.94
CA ASP A 89 29.28 8.34 -11.14
C ASP A 89 29.52 8.00 -9.65
N GLU A 90 29.29 6.74 -9.24
CA GLU A 90 29.23 6.30 -7.83
C GLU A 90 28.23 7.07 -6.97
N VAL A 91 27.17 7.62 -7.58
CA VAL A 91 25.95 8.06 -6.87
C VAL A 91 25.12 6.81 -6.52
N TYR A 92 25.75 5.91 -5.76
CA TYR A 92 25.21 4.60 -5.42
C TYR A 92 24.42 4.65 -4.12
N TYR A 93 23.14 4.33 -4.22
CA TYR A 93 22.53 3.50 -3.19
C TYR A 93 23.19 2.12 -3.24
N TRP A 94 23.84 1.71 -2.14
CA TRP A 94 24.20 0.30 -1.96
C TRP A 94 22.93 -0.45 -1.61
N GLY A 95 22.66 -1.57 -2.29
CA GLY A 95 21.54 -2.48 -1.99
C GLY A 95 21.73 -3.27 -0.69
N GLY A 96 22.08 -2.59 0.40
CA GLY A 96 21.95 -3.10 1.76
C GLY A 96 20.65 -2.57 2.32
N GLY A 97 19.60 -3.41 2.31
CA GLY A 97 18.27 -3.01 2.75
C GLY A 97 18.31 -2.43 4.16
N PHE A 98 17.90 -1.17 4.29
CA PHE A 98 17.24 -0.76 5.51
C PHE A 98 15.89 -1.45 5.54
N TRP A 99 15.66 -2.20 6.61
CA TRP A 99 14.31 -2.44 7.07
C TRP A 99 13.86 -1.07 7.60
N MET A 100 13.02 -0.37 6.85
CA MET A 100 11.95 0.33 7.52
C MET A 100 11.03 -0.78 8.05
N GLU A 101 10.63 -0.67 9.31
CA GLU A 101 9.52 -1.45 9.83
C GLU A 101 8.26 -0.79 9.27
N ASP A 102 8.02 -1.06 7.98
CA ASP A 102 6.80 -0.71 7.27
C ASP A 102 5.69 -1.63 7.78
N ASP A 103 5.15 -1.31 8.96
CA ASP A 103 3.90 -1.87 9.49
C ASP A 103 2.71 -1.36 8.66
N MET A 104 2.72 -1.68 7.37
CA MET A 104 1.59 -1.57 6.44
C MET A 104 0.99 -2.96 6.25
N GLU A 105 0.07 -3.34 7.15
CA GLU A 105 -0.90 -4.37 6.80
C GLU A 105 -1.77 -3.85 5.63
N MET A 106 -1.84 -4.62 4.55
CA MET A 106 -2.78 -4.37 3.45
C MET A 106 -4.19 -4.72 3.92
N ALA A 107 -4.95 -3.73 4.40
CA ALA A 107 -6.39 -3.82 4.67
C ALA A 107 -7.16 -3.04 3.59
N GLU A 108 -8.19 -3.66 3.01
CA GLU A 108 -8.67 -3.29 1.66
C GLU A 108 -10.19 -3.50 1.46
N ALA A 109 -10.82 -2.75 0.54
CA ALA A 109 -12.01 -1.97 0.95
C ALA A 109 -13.07 -1.50 -0.12
N ASP A 110 -13.84 -2.37 -0.82
CA ASP A 110 -15.09 -2.08 -1.65
C ASP A 110 -16.51 -2.62 -1.21
N GLY A 111 -17.62 -1.87 -1.25
CA GLY A 111 -18.97 -2.50 -1.30
C GLY A 111 -20.23 -1.67 -1.69
N ALA A 112 -21.26 -2.37 -2.19
CA ALA A 112 -22.72 -2.36 -1.88
C ALA A 112 -23.76 -1.26 -2.25
N THR A 113 -24.75 -1.66 -3.07
CA THR A 113 -26.25 -1.69 -2.90
C THR A 113 -27.11 -1.10 -4.06
N SER A 114 -28.40 -1.41 -4.32
CA SER A 114 -29.40 -2.48 -3.99
C SER A 114 -30.76 -2.15 -4.73
N SER A 115 -32.00 -2.66 -4.50
CA SER A 115 -32.65 -3.56 -3.53
C SER A 115 -34.04 -4.09 -4.04
N SER A 116 -34.59 -5.11 -3.33
CA SER A 116 -36.01 -5.24 -2.84
C SER A 116 -37.01 -6.12 -3.65
N GLU A 117 -38.06 -6.77 -3.11
CA GLU A 117 -38.64 -7.01 -1.75
C GLU A 117 -39.82 -8.03 -1.87
N PRO A 118 -40.56 -8.47 -0.79
CA PRO A 118 -40.30 -8.44 0.66
C PRO A 118 -40.56 -9.79 1.40
N PRO A 119 -39.79 -10.10 2.47
CA PRO A 119 -40.40 -10.14 3.82
C PRO A 119 -40.05 -8.90 4.70
N GLN A 120 -40.07 -9.04 6.03
CA GLN A 120 -39.71 -7.95 6.95
C GLN A 120 -38.24 -7.54 6.78
N LYS A 121 -37.99 -6.24 6.64
CA LYS A 121 -36.69 -5.63 6.37
C LYS A 121 -36.03 -5.15 7.66
N ARG A 122 -34.74 -5.45 7.86
CA ARG A 122 -33.82 -4.78 8.79
C ARG A 122 -33.20 -3.57 8.08
N SER A 123 -32.80 -2.54 8.81
CA SER A 123 -32.17 -1.33 8.26
C SER A 123 -30.81 -1.07 8.89
N GLU A 124 -29.81 -0.81 8.04
CA GLU A 124 -28.52 -0.32 8.48
C GLU A 124 -28.66 1.08 9.13
N GLY A 125 -27.72 1.43 10.01
CA GLY A 125 -27.70 2.69 10.76
C GLY A 125 -28.76 2.79 11.86
N THR A 126 -29.71 1.85 11.94
CA THR A 126 -30.76 1.85 12.99
C THR A 126 -30.96 0.50 13.67
N ASP A 127 -30.99 -0.60 12.89
CA ASP A 127 -31.15 -1.96 13.41
C ASP A 127 -29.80 -2.68 13.52
N PHE A 128 -28.88 -2.42 12.60
CA PHE A 128 -27.49 -2.90 12.63
C PHE A 128 -26.52 -1.84 12.10
N SER A 129 -25.23 -1.97 12.41
CA SER A 129 -24.15 -1.14 11.85
C SER A 129 -23.54 -1.78 10.61
N GLY A 130 -23.35 -1.03 9.52
CA GLY A 130 -22.41 -1.38 8.46
C GLY A 130 -20.96 -1.14 8.89
N THR A 131 -20.05 -1.08 7.92
CA THR A 131 -18.65 -0.71 8.12
C THR A 131 -18.50 0.80 8.37
N ASN A 132 -17.48 1.21 9.15
CA ASN A 132 -17.15 2.63 9.30
C ASN A 132 -16.39 3.10 8.05
N ASN A 133 -17.10 3.67 7.08
CA ASN A 133 -16.57 4.06 5.76
C ASN A 133 -16.00 5.49 5.76
N GLN A 134 -15.20 5.85 4.75
CA GLN A 134 -14.61 7.20 4.67
C GLN A 134 -15.65 8.33 4.49
N GLU A 135 -16.53 8.19 3.50
CA GLU A 135 -17.55 9.15 3.09
C GLU A 135 -18.96 8.57 3.20
N GLN A 136 -19.97 9.43 3.37
CA GLN A 136 -21.34 8.98 3.58
C GLN A 136 -21.99 8.48 2.28
N GLY A 137 -22.54 7.27 2.29
CA GLY A 137 -23.32 6.72 1.17
C GLY A 137 -22.48 6.25 -0.02
N VAL A 138 -21.16 6.12 0.17
CA VAL A 138 -20.30 5.19 -0.56
C VAL A 138 -20.03 4.03 0.38
N ASP A 139 -19.97 2.78 -0.10
CA ASP A 139 -19.58 1.65 0.74
C ASP A 139 -18.22 1.03 0.38
N GLU A 140 -17.52 0.62 1.43
CA GLU A 140 -16.12 0.19 1.47
C GLU A 140 -16.09 -1.21 2.10
N ALA A 141 -15.43 -2.17 1.45
CA ALA A 141 -15.30 -3.55 1.90
C ALA A 141 -14.68 -3.58 3.27
N ASP A 142 -14.86 -4.75 3.84
CA ASP A 142 -13.89 -5.28 4.75
C ASP A 142 -13.61 -6.72 4.35
N PHE A 143 -12.78 -7.40 5.13
CA PHE A 143 -12.86 -8.86 5.21
C PHE A 143 -14.10 -9.34 6.00
N VAL A 144 -15.05 -8.44 6.29
CA VAL A 144 -16.33 -8.64 6.98
C VAL A 144 -17.42 -7.81 6.28
N LYS A 145 -18.58 -8.42 5.99
CA LYS A 145 -19.78 -7.72 5.49
C LYS A 145 -21.05 -8.25 6.15
N THR A 146 -22.13 -7.48 6.07
CA THR A 146 -23.46 -7.88 6.55
C THR A 146 -24.58 -7.13 5.84
N ASP A 147 -25.69 -7.82 5.56
CA ASP A 147 -26.99 -7.24 5.19
C ASP A 147 -27.94 -7.09 6.42
N GLY A 148 -27.40 -7.33 7.62
CA GLY A 148 -28.14 -7.41 8.87
C GLY A 148 -28.86 -8.75 9.09
N PHE A 149 -28.90 -9.67 8.13
CA PHE A 149 -29.45 -11.03 8.25
C PHE A 149 -28.37 -12.12 8.20
N HIS A 150 -27.22 -11.81 7.62
CA HIS A 150 -26.08 -12.69 7.46
C HIS A 150 -24.80 -11.93 7.81
N ILE A 151 -23.75 -12.63 8.23
CA ILE A 151 -22.39 -12.09 8.36
C ILE A 151 -21.48 -12.91 7.45
N TYR A 152 -20.84 -12.21 6.52
CA TYR A 152 -19.82 -12.75 5.63
C TYR A 152 -18.46 -12.39 6.24
N PHE A 153 -17.51 -13.34 6.28
CA PHE A 153 -16.17 -13.15 6.85
C PHE A 153 -15.10 -13.87 6.01
N LEU A 154 -13.99 -13.22 5.69
CA LEU A 154 -12.84 -13.79 4.98
C LEU A 154 -11.70 -14.08 5.96
N ASP A 155 -11.19 -15.31 5.94
CA ASP A 155 -10.23 -15.82 6.93
C ASP A 155 -9.43 -17.02 6.38
N ASP A 156 -8.11 -17.07 6.59
CA ASP A 156 -7.17 -18.13 6.13
C ASP A 156 -7.51 -18.79 4.77
N GLY A 157 -7.75 -17.97 3.73
CA GLY A 157 -8.10 -18.48 2.39
C GLY A 157 -9.51 -19.06 2.28
N GLN A 158 -10.43 -18.72 3.17
CA GLN A 158 -11.83 -19.12 3.19
C GLN A 158 -12.77 -17.91 3.18
N LEU A 159 -13.98 -18.11 2.68
CA LEU A 159 -15.17 -17.30 2.92
C LEU A 159 -16.09 -18.08 3.87
N HIS A 160 -16.39 -17.49 5.02
CA HIS A 160 -17.36 -17.96 5.99
C HIS A 160 -18.66 -17.16 5.83
N ILE A 161 -19.80 -17.85 5.87
CA ILE A 161 -21.12 -17.23 5.88
C ILE A 161 -21.90 -17.74 7.10
N MET A 162 -22.41 -16.80 7.88
CA MET A 162 -23.18 -17.02 9.10
C MET A 162 -24.58 -16.43 8.92
N ASP A 163 -25.62 -17.18 9.25
CA ASP A 163 -26.99 -16.67 9.32
C ASP A 163 -27.24 -16.03 10.71
N VAL A 164 -28.06 -14.98 10.78
CA VAL A 164 -28.47 -14.28 12.02
C VAL A 164 -30.00 -14.31 12.15
N PRO A 165 -30.59 -15.41 12.66
CA PRO A 165 -32.05 -15.62 12.64
C PRO A 165 -32.81 -14.54 13.43
N GLU A 166 -32.47 -14.33 14.69
CA GLU A 166 -32.84 -13.17 15.50
C GLU A 166 -31.58 -12.50 16.08
N PHE A 167 -31.65 -11.21 16.45
CA PHE A 167 -30.50 -10.53 17.06
C PHE A 167 -30.18 -11.16 18.42
N GLY A 168 -28.92 -11.58 18.60
CA GLY A 168 -28.47 -12.36 19.75
C GLY A 168 -28.17 -13.83 19.43
N GLU A 169 -28.55 -14.32 18.25
CA GLU A 169 -28.29 -15.68 17.75
C GLU A 169 -27.30 -15.65 16.57
N ILE A 170 -26.59 -16.76 16.32
CA ILE A 170 -25.74 -16.94 15.12
C ILE A 170 -25.67 -18.42 14.69
N GLU A 171 -26.03 -18.74 13.44
CA GLU A 171 -25.94 -20.10 12.88
C GLU A 171 -24.91 -20.14 11.73
N HIS A 172 -24.15 -21.24 11.60
CA HIS A 172 -23.20 -21.42 10.48
C HIS A 172 -23.93 -21.89 9.23
N ALA A 173 -23.82 -21.12 8.14
CA ALA A 173 -24.43 -21.44 6.86
C ALA A 173 -23.46 -22.21 5.95
N SER A 174 -22.28 -21.66 5.70
CA SER A 174 -21.25 -22.29 4.85
C SER A 174 -19.83 -21.79 5.13
N THR A 175 -18.86 -22.58 4.65
CA THR A 175 -17.46 -22.15 4.48
C THR A 175 -16.97 -22.63 3.12
N THR A 176 -16.40 -21.72 2.33
CA THR A 176 -16.00 -21.92 0.93
C THR A 176 -14.52 -21.53 0.77
N PRO A 177 -13.65 -22.42 0.26
CA PRO A 177 -12.24 -22.07 0.03
C PRO A 177 -12.10 -21.11 -1.15
N ILE A 178 -11.20 -20.13 -1.00
CA ILE A 178 -10.88 -19.07 -1.95
C ILE A 178 -9.46 -19.29 -2.49
N GLU A 179 -9.20 -18.94 -3.75
CA GLU A 179 -7.85 -18.94 -4.31
C GLU A 179 -7.08 -17.67 -3.92
N GLY A 180 -5.80 -17.84 -3.55
CA GLY A 180 -4.92 -16.74 -3.16
C GLY A 180 -5.10 -16.34 -1.70
N SER A 181 -4.74 -15.10 -1.39
CA SER A 181 -5.01 -14.48 -0.09
C SER A 181 -6.20 -13.53 -0.26
N PRO A 182 -7.42 -13.88 0.20
CA PRO A 182 -8.54 -12.95 0.23
C PRO A 182 -8.19 -11.76 1.14
N VAL A 183 -8.53 -10.55 0.69
CA VAL A 183 -8.23 -9.29 1.39
C VAL A 183 -9.48 -8.45 1.66
N ALA A 184 -10.53 -8.60 0.84
CA ALA A 184 -11.70 -7.72 0.84
C ALA A 184 -12.91 -8.39 0.18
N MET A 185 -14.14 -7.95 0.48
CA MET A 185 -15.32 -8.29 -0.32
C MET A 185 -16.43 -7.23 -0.35
N MET A 186 -17.07 -7.12 -1.51
CA MET A 186 -18.31 -6.41 -1.74
C MET A 186 -19.50 -7.34 -1.52
N LEU A 187 -20.63 -6.77 -1.09
CA LEU A 187 -21.94 -7.42 -1.05
C LEU A 187 -22.92 -6.61 -1.90
N ASN A 188 -23.57 -7.18 -2.91
CA ASN A 188 -24.58 -6.49 -3.71
C ASN A 188 -25.78 -7.40 -4.04
N GLU A 189 -26.87 -7.21 -3.28
CA GLU A 189 -28.03 -8.10 -3.23
C GLU A 189 -27.61 -9.57 -3.03
N ASP A 190 -27.99 -10.45 -3.96
CA ASP A 190 -27.67 -11.89 -3.96
C ASP A 190 -26.25 -12.18 -4.50
N ASN A 191 -25.38 -11.18 -4.68
CA ASN A 191 -24.00 -11.35 -5.16
C ASN A 191 -22.99 -10.95 -4.07
N LEU A 192 -21.91 -11.71 -3.95
CA LEU A 192 -20.74 -11.37 -3.15
C LEU A 192 -19.50 -11.39 -4.04
N VAL A 193 -18.75 -10.29 -4.09
CA VAL A 193 -17.51 -10.19 -4.87
C VAL A 193 -16.34 -10.26 -3.90
N VAL A 194 -15.60 -11.36 -3.91
CA VAL A 194 -14.39 -11.53 -3.10
C VAL A 194 -13.17 -11.06 -3.89
N ILE A 195 -12.34 -10.23 -3.27
CA ILE A 195 -11.10 -9.72 -3.83
C ILE A 195 -9.92 -10.42 -3.13
N SER A 196 -9.04 -11.03 -3.91
CA SER A 196 -7.87 -11.80 -3.45
C SER A 196 -6.59 -11.33 -4.12
N THR A 197 -5.50 -11.31 -3.37
CA THR A 197 -4.15 -11.22 -3.93
C THR A 197 -3.68 -12.63 -4.32
N VAL A 198 -3.40 -12.86 -5.61
CA VAL A 198 -2.84 -14.12 -6.13
C VAL A 198 -1.42 -13.87 -6.61
N SER A 199 -0.45 -14.69 -6.19
CA SER A 199 0.90 -14.62 -6.74
C SER A 199 1.03 -15.51 -7.97
N SER A 200 1.58 -14.98 -9.06
CA SER A 200 1.85 -15.75 -10.29
C SER A 200 2.69 -17.01 -10.03
N TRP A 201 3.57 -16.96 -9.03
CA TRP A 201 4.40 -18.09 -8.59
C TRP A 201 3.64 -19.23 -7.89
N SER A 202 2.39 -19.00 -7.48
CA SER A 202 1.52 -20.01 -6.85
C SER A 202 0.61 -20.76 -7.84
N ILE A 203 0.46 -20.26 -9.07
CA ILE A 203 -0.38 -20.87 -10.11
C ILE A 203 0.31 -22.13 -10.66
N ASP A 204 -0.42 -23.24 -10.81
CA ASP A 204 0.16 -24.46 -11.37
C ASP A 204 0.57 -24.25 -12.84
N SER A 205 1.81 -24.59 -13.17
CA SER A 205 2.39 -24.61 -14.53
C SER A 205 1.52 -25.27 -15.63
N ASN A 206 0.58 -26.14 -15.26
CA ASN A 206 -0.35 -26.82 -16.17
C ASN A 206 -1.65 -26.02 -16.41
N ASP A 207 -2.02 -25.10 -15.53
CA ASP A 207 -3.22 -24.26 -15.63
C ASP A 207 -3.17 -23.38 -16.90
N PRO A 208 -4.29 -23.11 -17.60
CA PRO A 208 -4.31 -22.19 -18.73
C PRO A 208 -3.77 -20.78 -18.42
N LEU A 209 -4.05 -20.22 -17.23
CA LEU A 209 -3.63 -18.88 -16.81
C LEU A 209 -2.11 -18.74 -16.69
N ALA A 210 -1.41 -19.78 -16.23
CA ALA A 210 0.05 -19.79 -16.19
C ALA A 210 0.71 -19.64 -17.58
N LYS A 211 -0.05 -19.83 -18.67
CA LYS A 211 0.45 -19.70 -20.06
C LYS A 211 0.17 -18.33 -20.69
N SER A 212 -0.74 -17.52 -20.14
CA SER A 212 -0.90 -16.11 -20.55
C SER A 212 0.08 -15.20 -19.80
N LEU A 213 0.40 -15.54 -18.54
CA LEU A 213 1.29 -14.77 -17.67
C LEU A 213 2.80 -15.01 -17.92
N GLY A 214 3.17 -16.03 -18.69
CA GLY A 214 4.57 -16.45 -18.87
C GLY A 214 5.21 -15.89 -20.14
N TRP A 215 6.40 -15.29 -20.02
CA TRP A 215 7.19 -14.75 -21.14
C TRP A 215 7.84 -15.84 -22.05
N GLY A 216 7.66 -17.13 -21.76
CA GLY A 216 8.19 -18.23 -22.58
C GLY A 216 8.12 -19.60 -21.91
N GLU A 217 8.94 -20.56 -22.39
CA GLU A 217 9.09 -21.88 -21.78
C GLU A 217 10.06 -21.89 -20.57
N ASP A 218 10.67 -20.75 -20.23
CA ASP A 218 11.66 -20.61 -19.14
C ASP A 218 11.01 -20.11 -17.83
N TRP A 219 11.23 -20.87 -16.75
CA TRP A 219 10.58 -20.75 -15.43
C TRP A 219 10.85 -19.47 -14.61
N TYR A 220 11.54 -18.48 -15.17
CA TYR A 220 11.91 -17.23 -14.49
C TYR A 220 11.16 -15.99 -15.01
N GLY A 221 10.42 -16.09 -16.11
CA GLY A 221 9.77 -14.94 -16.75
C GLY A 221 8.25 -14.92 -16.57
N TRP A 222 7.76 -14.18 -15.58
CA TRP A 222 6.35 -13.78 -15.47
C TRP A 222 6.17 -12.32 -15.90
N ARG A 223 4.98 -11.98 -16.41
CA ARG A 223 4.57 -10.60 -16.72
C ARG A 223 4.39 -9.73 -15.49
N THR A 224 3.88 -10.31 -14.40
CA THR A 224 3.75 -9.71 -13.07
C THR A 224 4.05 -10.77 -12.01
N SER A 225 4.49 -10.37 -10.81
CA SER A 225 4.52 -11.24 -9.63
C SER A 225 3.17 -11.45 -8.95
N THR A 226 2.23 -10.52 -9.20
CA THR A 226 1.05 -10.25 -8.38
C THR A 226 -0.17 -9.96 -9.25
N LEU A 227 -1.30 -10.58 -8.91
CA LEU A 227 -2.59 -10.41 -9.55
C LEU A 227 -3.62 -10.02 -8.50
N THR A 228 -4.47 -9.05 -8.85
CA THR A 228 -5.69 -8.75 -8.10
C THR A 228 -6.81 -9.59 -8.71
N LYS A 229 -7.29 -10.58 -7.97
CA LYS A 229 -8.36 -11.50 -8.40
C LYS A 229 -9.69 -11.06 -7.83
N PHE A 230 -10.71 -10.94 -8.67
CA PHE A 230 -12.11 -10.81 -8.28
C PHE A 230 -12.82 -12.15 -8.55
N THR A 231 -13.47 -12.74 -7.55
CA THR A 231 -14.35 -13.90 -7.74
C THR A 231 -15.77 -13.51 -7.34
N VAL A 232 -16.73 -13.69 -8.26
CA VAL A 232 -18.14 -13.35 -8.06
C VAL A 232 -18.91 -14.60 -7.65
N TYR A 233 -19.56 -14.57 -6.49
CA TYR A 233 -20.42 -15.63 -5.96
C TYR A 233 -21.89 -15.21 -5.96
N ASP A 234 -22.78 -16.06 -6.51
CA ASP A 234 -24.20 -16.07 -6.16
C ASP A 234 -24.35 -16.65 -4.74
N ILE A 235 -24.92 -15.85 -3.85
CA ILE A 235 -25.17 -16.15 -2.43
C ILE A 235 -26.67 -16.24 -2.10
N SER A 236 -27.57 -16.29 -3.10
CA SER A 236 -29.03 -16.48 -2.93
C SER A 236 -29.42 -17.77 -2.16
N ASN A 237 -28.43 -18.64 -1.93
CA ASN A 237 -28.47 -19.77 -1.03
C ASN A 237 -27.19 -19.79 -0.17
N THR A 238 -27.19 -19.08 0.96
CA THR A 238 -26.04 -18.89 1.86
C THR A 238 -25.36 -20.19 2.32
N SER A 239 -26.11 -21.30 2.39
CA SER A 239 -25.57 -22.61 2.76
C SER A 239 -24.79 -23.34 1.64
N SER A 240 -24.75 -22.81 0.42
CA SER A 240 -23.92 -23.30 -0.69
C SER A 240 -23.83 -22.23 -1.79
N PRO A 241 -22.96 -21.21 -1.62
CA PRO A 241 -22.66 -20.22 -2.66
C PRO A 241 -22.16 -20.87 -3.96
N THR A 242 -22.37 -20.20 -5.09
CA THR A 242 -21.88 -20.66 -6.40
C THR A 242 -21.08 -19.60 -7.12
N GLU A 243 -19.86 -19.96 -7.50
CA GLU A 243 -18.96 -19.16 -8.33
C GLU A 243 -19.55 -18.96 -9.74
N ASN A 244 -19.61 -17.69 -10.18
CA ASN A 244 -20.17 -17.28 -11.47
C ASN A 244 -19.08 -16.87 -12.48
N ARG A 245 -18.12 -16.06 -12.04
CA ARG A 245 -17.06 -15.45 -12.87
C ARG A 245 -15.82 -15.21 -12.01
N GLU A 246 -14.63 -15.34 -12.59
CA GLU A 246 -13.39 -14.85 -11.97
C GLU A 246 -12.63 -13.94 -12.94
N LEU A 247 -12.08 -12.84 -12.43
CA LEU A 247 -11.22 -11.91 -13.18
C LEU A 247 -9.88 -11.79 -12.48
N TYR A 248 -8.77 -11.95 -13.20
CA TYR A 248 -7.42 -11.72 -12.69
C TYR A 248 -6.83 -10.49 -13.38
N ILE A 249 -6.63 -9.40 -12.63
CA ILE A 249 -6.03 -8.14 -13.11
C ILE A 249 -4.53 -8.15 -12.79
N GLU A 250 -3.67 -7.84 -13.77
CA GLU A 250 -2.23 -7.65 -13.53
C GLU A 250 -1.98 -6.43 -12.61
N GLY A 251 -1.52 -6.67 -11.37
CA GLY A 251 -1.19 -5.60 -10.43
C GLY A 251 -1.62 -5.87 -8.97
N TYR A 252 -1.33 -4.88 -8.14
CA TYR A 252 -1.74 -4.75 -6.74
C TYR A 252 -3.10 -4.05 -6.62
N TYR A 253 -3.87 -4.44 -5.63
CA TYR A 253 -5.13 -3.80 -5.26
C TYR A 253 -4.82 -2.52 -4.45
N MET A 254 -5.53 -1.41 -4.74
CA MET A 254 -5.28 -0.10 -4.10
C MET A 254 -6.48 0.47 -3.33
N THR A 255 -7.67 0.34 -3.91
CA THR A 255 -8.99 0.50 -3.28
C THR A 255 -10.03 0.12 -4.32
N ALA A 256 -11.25 -0.22 -3.93
CA ALA A 256 -12.39 -0.17 -4.82
C ALA A 256 -13.63 0.29 -4.05
N ARG A 257 -14.70 0.76 -4.68
CA ARG A 257 -15.92 1.25 -3.99
C ARG A 257 -17.21 1.01 -4.79
N GLU A 258 -18.27 0.62 -4.07
CA GLU A 258 -19.67 0.47 -4.53
C GLU A 258 -20.30 1.85 -4.79
N VAL A 259 -20.76 2.16 -6.00
CA VAL A 259 -21.78 3.20 -6.17
C VAL A 259 -22.95 2.68 -7.01
N ALA A 260 -24.08 2.44 -6.35
CA ALA A 260 -25.36 2.09 -6.96
C ALA A 260 -25.35 0.82 -7.83
N GLY A 261 -24.54 -0.16 -7.43
CA GLY A 261 -24.41 -1.47 -8.08
C GLY A 261 -23.29 -1.59 -9.12
N THR A 262 -22.52 -0.53 -9.40
CA THR A 262 -21.35 -0.59 -10.29
C THR A 262 -20.05 -0.48 -9.51
N VAL A 263 -19.17 -1.47 -9.72
CA VAL A 263 -17.91 -1.66 -8.98
C VAL A 263 -16.82 -0.80 -9.57
N ARG A 264 -16.20 0.08 -8.77
CA ARG A 264 -15.09 0.92 -9.21
C ARG A 264 -13.80 0.58 -8.49
N THR A 265 -12.91 -0.17 -9.16
CA THR A 265 -11.62 -0.60 -8.59
C THR A 265 -10.43 0.16 -9.15
N VAL A 266 -9.55 0.59 -8.26
CA VAL A 266 -8.22 1.09 -8.58
C VAL A 266 -7.20 -0.02 -8.31
N THR A 267 -6.40 -0.34 -9.32
CA THR A 267 -5.22 -1.20 -9.17
C THR A 267 -3.95 -0.43 -9.58
N HIS A 268 -2.80 -0.90 -9.11
CA HIS A 268 -1.49 -0.38 -9.52
C HIS A 268 -0.55 -1.50 -9.96
N THR A 269 0.12 -1.36 -11.09
CA THR A 269 1.11 -2.34 -11.57
C THR A 269 2.37 -1.67 -12.08
N TRP A 270 3.51 -2.34 -11.94
CA TRP A 270 4.81 -1.85 -12.39
C TRP A 270 5.12 -2.32 -13.83
N MET A 271 5.88 -1.52 -14.57
CA MET A 271 6.33 -1.85 -15.93
C MET A 271 7.50 -2.86 -15.91
N ASP A 272 7.23 -4.11 -15.53
CA ASP A 272 8.21 -5.21 -15.42
C ASP A 272 8.62 -5.76 -16.80
N ILE A 273 9.39 -4.96 -17.55
CA ILE A 273 9.86 -5.31 -18.90
C ILE A 273 10.95 -6.40 -18.84
N PRO A 274 10.76 -7.56 -19.50
CA PRO A 274 11.65 -8.70 -19.39
C PRO A 274 13.02 -8.42 -20.03
N GLY A 275 14.08 -8.66 -19.26
CA GLY A 275 15.45 -8.61 -19.77
C GLY A 275 16.06 -7.20 -19.88
N LEU A 276 15.40 -6.13 -19.41
CA LEU A 276 16.08 -4.85 -19.21
C LEU A 276 17.16 -4.98 -18.13
N GLN A 277 18.32 -4.37 -18.38
CA GLN A 277 19.41 -4.24 -17.42
C GLN A 277 19.33 -2.87 -16.75
N THR A 278 18.99 -2.84 -15.46
CA THR A 278 19.00 -1.62 -14.63
C THR A 278 20.26 -1.50 -13.77
N TRP A 279 21.14 -2.50 -13.80
CA TRP A 279 22.41 -2.58 -13.08
C TRP A 279 23.62 -2.64 -14.03
N LEU A 280 24.81 -2.31 -13.52
CA LEU A 280 26.06 -2.47 -14.26
C LEU A 280 26.59 -3.91 -14.11
N GLU A 281 26.71 -4.63 -15.22
CA GLU A 281 27.40 -5.92 -15.25
C GLU A 281 28.92 -5.73 -15.34
N TYR A 282 29.60 -6.04 -14.24
CA TYR A 282 31.05 -5.86 -14.11
C TYR A 282 31.84 -7.00 -14.77
N PRO A 283 32.91 -6.71 -15.54
CA PRO A 283 33.80 -7.74 -16.05
C PRO A 283 34.57 -8.42 -14.90
N GLU A 284 34.93 -9.71 -15.06
CA GLU A 284 35.53 -10.56 -14.01
C GLU A 284 36.73 -9.94 -13.27
N ASN A 285 37.47 -9.06 -13.94
CA ASN A 285 38.68 -8.40 -13.46
C ASN A 285 38.44 -7.04 -12.77
N TYR A 286 37.22 -6.49 -12.74
CA TYR A 286 36.92 -5.15 -12.22
C TYR A 286 37.43 -4.90 -10.79
N TRP A 287 37.27 -5.89 -9.91
CA TRP A 287 37.75 -5.87 -8.53
C TRP A 287 39.26 -6.12 -8.38
N GLY A 288 40.03 -6.04 -9.48
CA GLY A 288 41.49 -6.13 -9.47
C GLY A 288 42.14 -5.05 -8.60
N SER A 289 43.16 -5.44 -7.83
CA SER A 289 43.92 -4.57 -6.92
C SER A 289 44.71 -3.46 -7.62
N ASP A 290 44.95 -3.62 -8.92
CA ASP A 290 45.96 -2.88 -9.65
C ASP A 290 45.37 -1.72 -10.50
N TYR A 291 44.03 -1.59 -10.53
CA TYR A 291 43.35 -0.48 -11.21
C TYR A 291 43.28 0.77 -10.34
N ASP A 292 43.49 1.92 -10.98
CA ASP A 292 43.16 3.23 -10.44
C ASP A 292 41.68 3.60 -10.68
N GLU A 293 41.28 4.76 -10.20
CA GLU A 293 39.89 5.20 -10.22
C GLU A 293 39.42 5.64 -11.61
N GLU A 294 40.32 6.20 -12.42
CA GLU A 294 40.06 6.55 -13.82
C GLU A 294 39.78 5.29 -14.65
N THR A 295 40.54 4.21 -14.40
CA THR A 295 40.30 2.90 -15.01
C THR A 295 38.97 2.27 -14.54
N ARG A 296 38.66 2.29 -13.23
CA ARG A 296 37.38 1.75 -12.73
C ARG A 296 36.17 2.50 -13.26
N ARG A 297 36.22 3.85 -13.28
CA ARG A 297 35.19 4.68 -13.90
C ARG A 297 35.00 4.33 -15.37
N THR A 298 36.08 4.21 -16.15
CA THR A 298 35.95 3.88 -17.58
C THR A 298 35.37 2.48 -17.81
N LEU A 299 35.67 1.50 -16.94
CA LEU A 299 35.04 0.17 -16.98
C LEU A 299 33.54 0.24 -16.65
N ARG A 300 33.11 1.10 -15.72
CA ARG A 300 31.69 1.40 -15.46
C ARG A 300 31.01 2.06 -16.66
N GLU A 301 31.64 3.07 -17.27
CA GLU A 301 31.12 3.75 -18.47
C GLU A 301 30.90 2.75 -19.62
N GLN A 302 31.80 1.78 -19.80
CA GLN A 302 31.66 0.72 -20.79
C GLN A 302 30.56 -0.30 -20.44
N ALA A 303 30.39 -0.66 -19.16
CA ALA A 303 29.27 -1.51 -18.72
C ALA A 303 27.92 -0.81 -18.93
N ALA A 304 27.82 0.49 -18.60
CA ALA A 304 26.63 1.29 -18.84
C ALA A 304 26.30 1.41 -20.33
N ALA A 305 27.30 1.67 -21.18
CA ALA A 305 27.10 1.69 -22.62
C ALA A 305 26.67 0.32 -23.20
N ALA A 306 27.12 -0.79 -22.62
CA ALA A 306 26.63 -2.12 -23.01
C ALA A 306 25.15 -2.29 -22.64
N ALA A 307 24.79 -2.01 -21.38
CA ALA A 307 23.43 -2.12 -20.88
C ALA A 307 22.43 -1.18 -21.60
N ILE A 308 22.81 0.08 -21.88
CA ILE A 308 21.96 1.03 -22.64
C ILE A 308 21.66 0.51 -24.06
N ASN A 309 22.66 -0.07 -24.75
CA ASN A 309 22.43 -0.61 -26.09
C ASN A 309 21.64 -1.93 -26.07
N HIS A 310 21.85 -2.77 -25.05
CA HIS A 310 21.03 -3.97 -24.82
C HIS A 310 19.57 -3.60 -24.53
N ASN A 311 19.31 -2.63 -23.66
CA ASN A 311 17.96 -2.13 -23.35
C ASN A 311 17.25 -1.60 -24.60
N ARG A 312 17.96 -0.88 -25.49
CA ARG A 312 17.42 -0.48 -26.80
C ARG A 312 17.05 -1.68 -27.68
N GLU A 313 17.92 -2.69 -27.77
CA GLU A 313 17.60 -3.91 -28.52
C GLU A 313 16.38 -4.66 -27.94
N VAL A 314 16.11 -4.56 -26.63
CA VAL A 314 14.86 -5.07 -26.01
C VAL A 314 13.65 -4.19 -26.36
N LEU A 315 13.75 -2.87 -26.22
CA LEU A 315 12.67 -1.92 -26.51
C LEU A 315 12.28 -1.86 -28.01
N ASP A 316 13.23 -2.13 -28.92
CA ASP A 316 12.99 -2.31 -30.36
C ASP A 316 12.20 -3.61 -30.68
N GLN A 317 12.16 -4.59 -29.77
CA GLN A 317 11.56 -5.91 -30.00
C GLN A 317 10.23 -6.15 -29.28
N ILE A 318 10.00 -5.52 -28.12
CA ILE A 318 8.75 -5.61 -27.36
C ILE A 318 7.60 -4.87 -28.07
N SER A 319 6.37 -5.37 -28.00
CA SER A 319 5.17 -4.68 -28.53
C SER A 319 4.47 -3.84 -27.46
N LEU A 320 3.55 -2.95 -27.84
CA LEU A 320 2.69 -2.25 -26.88
C LEU A 320 1.91 -3.24 -25.98
N GLN A 321 1.35 -4.31 -26.54
CA GLN A 321 0.55 -5.30 -25.79
C GLN A 321 1.35 -6.06 -24.73
N ASP A 322 2.67 -6.10 -24.89
CA ASP A 322 3.60 -6.66 -23.91
C ASP A 322 3.89 -5.68 -22.77
N ILE A 323 3.85 -4.36 -23.02
CA ILE A 323 4.08 -3.31 -22.00
C ILE A 323 2.82 -3.05 -21.16
N LEU A 324 1.64 -3.04 -21.79
CA LEU A 324 0.38 -2.70 -21.12
C LEU A 324 -0.08 -3.79 -20.13
N PRO A 325 -0.84 -3.41 -19.08
CA PRO A 325 -1.53 -4.36 -18.22
C PRO A 325 -2.55 -5.20 -19.00
N GLN A 326 -2.84 -6.40 -18.49
CA GLN A 326 -3.83 -7.31 -19.02
C GLN A 326 -4.82 -7.76 -17.93
N VAL A 327 -6.03 -8.14 -18.36
CA VAL A 327 -7.02 -8.84 -17.52
C VAL A 327 -7.26 -10.22 -18.10
N HIS A 328 -7.27 -11.23 -17.26
CA HIS A 328 -7.61 -12.60 -17.64
C HIS A 328 -8.93 -12.97 -16.98
N GLU A 329 -9.98 -13.10 -17.78
CA GLU A 329 -11.28 -13.62 -17.35
C GLU A 329 -11.25 -15.16 -17.37
N ARG A 330 -11.78 -15.79 -16.33
CA ARG A 330 -11.95 -17.23 -16.20
C ARG A 330 -13.43 -17.59 -16.13
N ILE A 331 -13.85 -18.51 -16.99
CA ILE A 331 -15.16 -19.16 -16.92
C ILE A 331 -14.94 -20.68 -16.94
N GLY A 332 -14.73 -21.25 -15.74
CA GLY A 332 -14.35 -22.65 -15.55
C GLY A 332 -12.93 -22.98 -16.05
N ASP A 333 -12.84 -23.81 -17.09
CA ASP A 333 -11.56 -24.23 -17.71
C ASP A 333 -11.09 -23.28 -18.84
N GLU A 334 -11.90 -22.30 -19.25
CA GLU A 334 -11.59 -21.36 -20.33
C GLU A 334 -11.09 -20.02 -19.79
N ILE A 335 -9.97 -19.52 -20.34
CA ILE A 335 -9.36 -18.23 -20.01
C ILE A 335 -9.43 -17.32 -21.24
N THR A 336 -9.97 -16.12 -21.07
CA THR A 336 -10.00 -15.04 -22.06
C THR A 336 -9.09 -13.91 -21.59
N THR A 337 -8.05 -13.57 -22.35
CA THR A 337 -7.28 -12.35 -22.10
C THR A 337 -7.99 -11.17 -22.76
N HIS A 338 -8.38 -10.19 -21.95
CA HIS A 338 -8.80 -8.87 -22.35
C HIS A 338 -7.58 -7.94 -22.35
N HIS A 339 -7.26 -7.37 -23.51
CA HIS A 339 -6.14 -6.44 -23.67
C HIS A 339 -6.63 -5.01 -23.50
N MET A 340 -5.91 -4.20 -22.72
CA MET A 340 -6.32 -2.82 -22.41
C MET A 340 -6.18 -1.82 -23.56
N ASN A 341 -5.73 -2.24 -24.74
CA ASN A 341 -5.74 -1.36 -25.90
C ASN A 341 -7.16 -1.27 -26.50
N GLY A 342 -7.90 -0.21 -26.17
CA GLY A 342 -9.09 0.22 -26.93
C GLY A 342 -8.77 0.45 -28.42
N GLU A 343 -9.78 0.71 -29.27
CA GLU A 343 -9.57 0.78 -30.74
C GLU A 343 -8.48 1.80 -31.15
N ASP A 344 -8.32 2.89 -30.40
CA ASP A 344 -7.28 3.92 -30.62
C ASP A 344 -6.32 4.15 -29.41
N CYS A 345 -6.48 3.44 -28.28
CA CYS A 345 -5.75 3.68 -27.01
C CYS A 345 -5.97 5.08 -26.35
N SER A 346 -7.15 5.67 -26.54
CA SER A 346 -7.58 6.93 -25.91
C SER A 346 -7.53 6.94 -24.39
N ASP A 347 -7.66 5.75 -23.81
CA ASP A 347 -8.01 5.46 -22.41
C ASP A 347 -6.74 5.45 -21.51
N PHE A 348 -5.58 5.76 -22.11
CA PHE A 348 -4.32 6.00 -21.43
C PHE A 348 -4.03 7.50 -21.33
N ALA A 349 -3.60 7.94 -20.16
CA ALA A 349 -3.20 9.31 -19.90
C ALA A 349 -1.84 9.35 -19.18
N ALA A 350 -0.89 10.15 -19.68
CA ALA A 350 0.48 10.19 -19.16
C ALA A 350 1.00 11.63 -18.90
N PRO A 351 1.76 11.87 -17.82
CA PRO A 351 2.35 13.18 -17.56
C PRO A 351 3.55 13.49 -18.47
N GLU A 352 3.57 14.68 -19.07
CA GLU A 352 4.64 15.09 -19.99
C GLU A 352 6.02 15.09 -19.32
N SER A 353 6.99 14.40 -19.92
CA SER A 353 8.39 14.35 -19.48
C SER A 353 8.63 13.84 -18.05
N ALA A 354 7.77 12.95 -17.55
CA ALA A 354 7.98 12.23 -16.29
C ALA A 354 8.86 10.96 -16.47
N LEU A 355 9.37 10.42 -15.36
CA LEU A 355 10.13 9.17 -15.29
C LEU A 355 9.35 8.13 -14.46
N ASN A 356 8.07 7.97 -14.80
CA ASN A 356 7.10 7.14 -14.07
C ASN A 356 7.24 5.66 -14.44
N ARG A 357 6.96 4.77 -13.49
CA ARG A 357 7.31 3.34 -13.54
C ARG A 357 6.15 2.36 -13.56
N GLY A 358 4.92 2.82 -13.37
CA GLY A 358 3.74 1.94 -13.32
C GLY A 358 2.53 2.49 -14.05
N PHE A 359 1.45 1.72 -14.01
CA PHE A 359 0.11 2.12 -14.41
C PHE A 359 -0.80 2.04 -13.19
N THR A 360 -1.46 3.14 -12.86
CA THR A 360 -2.61 3.15 -11.96
C THR A 360 -3.86 3.08 -12.83
N SER A 361 -4.67 2.04 -12.63
CA SER A 361 -5.79 1.69 -13.51
C SER A 361 -7.11 1.82 -12.76
N ILE A 362 -8.06 2.59 -13.28
CA ILE A 362 -9.41 2.75 -12.75
C ILE A 362 -10.33 1.89 -13.61
N PHE A 363 -10.84 0.78 -13.05
CA PHE A 363 -11.83 -0.06 -13.71
C PHE A 363 -13.22 0.25 -13.19
N THR A 364 -14.16 0.54 -14.08
CA THR A 364 -15.60 0.58 -13.78
C THR A 364 -16.23 -0.69 -14.36
N ILE A 365 -16.70 -1.60 -13.50
CA ILE A 365 -17.06 -2.98 -13.87
C ILE A 365 -18.51 -3.29 -13.49
N ASP A 366 -19.29 -3.81 -14.45
CA ASP A 366 -20.48 -4.61 -14.12
C ASP A 366 -20.06 -6.08 -13.91
N LEU A 367 -20.07 -6.52 -12.66
CA LEU A 367 -19.76 -7.89 -12.26
C LEU A 367 -20.99 -8.81 -12.20
N VAL A 368 -22.19 -8.27 -12.39
CA VAL A 368 -23.48 -8.95 -12.21
C VAL A 368 -24.14 -9.27 -13.56
N SER A 369 -23.75 -8.59 -14.64
CA SER A 369 -24.18 -8.87 -16.02
C SER A 369 -23.77 -10.27 -16.53
N ASP A 370 -24.59 -10.86 -17.41
CA ASP A 370 -24.31 -12.16 -18.06
C ASP A 370 -22.99 -12.11 -18.88
N ASP A 371 -22.83 -11.08 -19.70
CA ASP A 371 -21.61 -10.75 -20.44
C ASP A 371 -20.78 -9.75 -19.60
N LEU A 372 -19.45 -9.90 -19.54
CA LEU A 372 -18.59 -8.93 -18.83
C LEU A 372 -18.51 -7.63 -19.62
N GLU A 373 -18.95 -6.52 -19.01
CA GLU A 373 -18.71 -5.17 -19.53
C GLU A 373 -17.89 -4.38 -18.49
N PHE A 374 -16.75 -3.82 -18.91
CA PHE A 374 -15.91 -2.95 -18.09
C PHE A 374 -15.35 -1.80 -18.92
N GLU A 375 -15.18 -0.64 -18.27
CA GLU A 375 -14.36 0.48 -18.72
C GLU A 375 -13.05 0.48 -17.92
N ALA A 376 -11.95 0.95 -18.50
CA ALA A 376 -10.64 0.99 -17.86
C ALA A 376 -9.84 2.23 -18.29
N ASP A 377 -9.67 3.19 -17.37
CA ASP A 377 -8.78 4.35 -17.54
C ASP A 377 -7.41 4.09 -16.91
N HIS A 378 -6.33 4.46 -17.59
CA HIS A 378 -4.97 4.14 -17.19
C HIS A 378 -4.07 5.38 -17.07
N ILE A 379 -3.64 5.70 -15.85
CA ILE A 379 -2.69 6.77 -15.54
C ILE A 379 -1.27 6.19 -15.51
N VAL A 380 -0.36 6.71 -16.33
CA VAL A 380 1.08 6.33 -16.28
C VAL A 380 1.75 7.04 -15.10
N GLY A 381 1.96 6.32 -14.00
CA GLY A 381 2.14 6.89 -12.67
C GLY A 381 3.22 6.24 -11.80
N ASN A 382 3.32 6.74 -10.58
CA ASN A 382 3.95 6.10 -9.43
C ASN A 382 2.85 5.50 -8.53
N TRP A 383 3.23 5.01 -7.35
CA TRP A 383 2.29 4.42 -6.39
C TRP A 383 1.19 5.43 -5.96
N PRO A 384 -0.10 5.09 -6.10
CA PRO A 384 -1.20 6.03 -5.85
C PRO A 384 -1.67 6.02 -4.39
N LEU A 385 -2.25 7.13 -3.97
CA LEU A 385 -3.13 7.26 -2.81
C LEU A 385 -4.49 7.78 -3.31
N VAL A 386 -5.58 7.11 -2.93
CA VAL A 386 -6.91 7.29 -3.52
C VAL A 386 -7.94 7.78 -2.50
N TYR A 387 -8.65 8.84 -2.87
CA TYR A 387 -9.84 9.36 -2.19
C TYR A 387 -11.04 9.22 -3.13
N SER A 388 -12.24 8.95 -2.62
CA SER A 388 -13.46 9.04 -3.42
C SER A 388 -14.67 9.47 -2.60
N SER A 389 -15.49 10.34 -3.16
CA SER A 389 -16.89 10.58 -2.76
C SER A 389 -17.83 9.76 -3.68
N GLN A 390 -19.14 10.04 -3.65
CA GLN A 390 -20.12 9.45 -4.59
C GLN A 390 -19.92 9.96 -6.03
N ASP A 391 -19.54 11.23 -6.17
CA ASP A 391 -19.51 11.95 -7.46
C ASP A 391 -18.06 12.24 -7.95
N THR A 392 -17.04 12.11 -7.10
CA THR A 392 -15.65 12.46 -7.46
C THR A 392 -14.62 11.48 -6.90
N LEU A 393 -13.81 10.92 -7.80
CA LEU A 393 -12.62 10.13 -7.51
C LEU A 393 -11.37 11.00 -7.64
N ILE A 394 -10.45 10.90 -6.68
CA ILE A 394 -9.19 11.65 -6.66
C ILE A 394 -8.03 10.68 -6.46
N ILE A 395 -7.13 10.64 -7.44
CA ILE A 395 -5.88 9.90 -7.36
C ILE A 395 -4.74 10.88 -7.14
N THR A 396 -3.88 10.57 -6.19
CA THR A 396 -2.71 11.38 -5.84
C THR A 396 -1.46 10.52 -5.88
N GLU A 397 -0.35 11.05 -6.40
CA GLU A 397 0.92 10.34 -6.48
C GLU A 397 2.08 11.25 -6.05
N ASN A 398 3.11 10.68 -5.42
CA ASN A 398 4.36 11.41 -5.24
C ASN A 398 4.99 11.65 -6.62
N ALA A 399 5.30 12.91 -6.92
CA ALA A 399 5.85 13.32 -8.21
C ALA A 399 7.34 12.95 -8.37
N TRP A 400 7.85 12.14 -7.45
CA TRP A 400 9.24 11.74 -7.22
C TRP A 400 9.22 10.36 -6.54
N ASP A 401 10.29 9.57 -6.71
CA ASP A 401 10.50 8.34 -5.93
C ASP A 401 11.59 8.57 -4.87
N TRP A 402 11.58 7.84 -3.76
CA TRP A 402 12.31 8.22 -2.54
C TRP A 402 13.84 8.26 -2.67
N TRP A 403 14.41 7.51 -3.62
CA TRP A 403 15.83 7.60 -3.94
C TRP A 403 16.20 8.80 -4.84
N TRP A 404 15.23 9.56 -5.38
CA TRP A 404 15.51 10.66 -6.33
C TRP A 404 16.28 11.83 -5.70
N PHE A 405 16.20 11.99 -4.38
CA PHE A 405 16.95 13.02 -3.64
C PHE A 405 18.46 12.75 -3.58
N TRP A 406 18.91 11.50 -3.79
CA TRP A 406 20.34 11.17 -3.79
C TRP A 406 21.06 11.81 -4.97
N GLY A 407 21.98 12.74 -4.69
CA GLY A 407 22.66 13.55 -5.71
C GLY A 407 21.83 14.73 -6.23
N ASN A 408 20.63 14.96 -5.68
CA ASN A 408 19.74 16.05 -6.07
C ASN A 408 19.14 16.79 -4.88
N ASP A 409 20.00 17.21 -3.93
CA ASP A 409 19.68 17.97 -2.71
C ASP A 409 18.77 19.21 -2.88
N GLY A 410 18.60 19.72 -4.11
CA GLY A 410 17.71 20.85 -4.44
C GLY A 410 16.36 20.45 -5.05
N LEU A 411 15.96 19.18 -4.89
CA LEU A 411 14.64 18.68 -5.28
C LEU A 411 13.69 18.73 -4.08
N ASN A 412 12.56 19.41 -4.25
CA ASN A 412 11.53 19.53 -3.22
C ASN A 412 10.55 18.34 -3.31
N GLU A 413 9.91 18.01 -2.19
CA GLU A 413 8.76 17.11 -2.16
C GLU A 413 7.55 17.78 -2.84
N ALA A 414 6.84 17.04 -3.68
CA ALA A 414 5.59 17.46 -4.29
C ALA A 414 4.70 16.25 -4.63
N THR A 415 3.39 16.47 -4.63
CA THR A 415 2.37 15.47 -4.97
C THR A 415 1.58 15.94 -6.19
N ASN A 416 1.42 15.07 -7.19
CA ASN A 416 0.47 15.28 -8.29
C ASN A 416 -0.94 14.87 -7.82
N ILE A 417 -1.96 15.56 -8.31
CA ILE A 417 -3.36 15.29 -8.01
C ILE A 417 -4.12 15.20 -9.33
N HIS A 418 -4.95 14.17 -9.47
CA HIS A 418 -5.75 13.87 -10.65
C HIS A 418 -7.20 13.66 -10.20
N THR A 419 -8.15 14.40 -10.77
CA THR A 419 -9.58 14.32 -10.44
C THR A 419 -10.39 13.70 -11.57
N PHE A 420 -11.41 12.93 -11.20
CA PHE A 420 -12.33 12.27 -12.11
C PHE A 420 -13.77 12.44 -11.59
N ASP A 421 -14.70 12.84 -12.45
CA ASP A 421 -16.14 12.76 -12.22
C ASP A 421 -16.58 11.30 -12.39
N ILE A 422 -17.30 10.79 -11.40
CA ILE A 422 -17.81 9.42 -11.34
C ILE A 422 -19.33 9.37 -11.05
N SER A 423 -20.02 10.51 -11.18
CA SER A 423 -21.46 10.67 -10.88
C SER A 423 -22.38 9.88 -11.83
N GLU A 424 -21.94 9.58 -13.07
CA GLU A 424 -22.58 8.60 -13.95
C GLU A 424 -21.93 7.23 -13.73
N ALA A 425 -22.62 6.32 -13.02
CA ALA A 425 -22.08 5.06 -12.46
C ALA A 425 -21.29 4.16 -13.44
N GLY A 426 -21.63 4.16 -14.73
CA GLY A 426 -20.99 3.37 -15.78
C GLY A 426 -19.96 4.13 -16.62
N SER A 427 -19.37 5.22 -16.08
CA SER A 427 -18.29 5.96 -16.73
C SER A 427 -17.33 6.60 -15.72
N THR A 428 -16.10 6.89 -16.13
CA THR A 428 -15.14 7.72 -15.39
C THR A 428 -14.64 8.85 -16.31
N ALA A 429 -14.74 10.11 -15.86
CA ALA A 429 -14.39 11.26 -16.70
C ALA A 429 -13.32 12.15 -16.05
N TYR A 430 -12.14 12.23 -16.64
CA TYR A 430 -11.04 13.10 -16.17
C TYR A 430 -11.43 14.59 -16.19
N THR A 431 -11.29 15.26 -15.04
CA THR A 431 -11.65 16.68 -14.81
C THR A 431 -10.45 17.58 -14.48
N GLY A 432 -9.23 17.07 -14.71
CA GLY A 432 -7.99 17.85 -14.65
C GLY A 432 -6.93 17.33 -13.66
N SER A 433 -5.76 17.97 -13.72
CA SER A 433 -4.64 17.71 -12.80
C SER A 433 -4.14 18.98 -12.11
N GLY A 434 -3.57 18.81 -10.93
CA GLY A 434 -2.79 19.83 -10.23
C GLY A 434 -1.50 19.27 -9.62
N ARG A 435 -0.71 20.15 -9.00
CA ARG A 435 0.43 19.78 -8.16
C ARG A 435 0.46 20.70 -6.93
N ILE A 436 0.77 20.10 -5.79
CA ILE A 436 1.02 20.82 -4.53
C ILE A 436 2.38 20.41 -3.94
N ASP A 437 2.89 21.24 -3.04
CA ASP A 437 4.14 21.01 -2.33
C ASP A 437 3.95 20.00 -1.16
N GLY A 438 4.98 19.19 -0.90
CA GLY A 438 5.03 18.24 0.21
C GLY A 438 4.52 16.84 -0.13
N THR A 439 4.07 16.12 0.90
CA THR A 439 3.42 14.80 0.83
C THR A 439 2.07 14.80 1.54
N ILE A 440 1.17 13.93 1.09
CA ILE A 440 -0.12 13.62 1.73
C ILE A 440 0.07 12.39 2.65
N GLN A 441 -0.51 12.42 3.85
CA GLN A 441 -0.34 11.33 4.84
C GLN A 441 -1.21 10.10 4.53
N ASN A 442 -2.50 10.28 4.26
CA ASN A 442 -3.47 9.21 3.99
C ASN A 442 -4.76 9.77 3.34
N GLN A 443 -5.74 8.91 3.06
CA GLN A 443 -7.00 9.29 2.40
C GLN A 443 -7.80 10.37 3.15
N PHE A 444 -7.72 10.44 4.49
CA PHE A 444 -8.39 11.48 5.30
C PHE A 444 -7.71 12.85 5.24
N SER A 445 -6.49 12.90 4.69
CA SER A 445 -5.78 14.13 4.37
C SER A 445 -6.20 14.73 3.01
N ILE A 446 -7.18 14.11 2.33
CA ILE A 446 -7.83 14.58 1.09
C ILE A 446 -9.33 14.70 1.35
N SER A 447 -10.00 15.68 0.75
CA SER A 447 -11.47 15.73 0.67
C SER A 447 -11.97 16.64 -0.45
N GLU A 448 -13.09 16.28 -1.08
CA GLU A 448 -13.88 17.14 -1.95
C GLU A 448 -15.02 17.82 -1.15
N TYR A 449 -15.39 19.07 -1.48
CA TYR A 449 -16.65 19.68 -1.04
C TYR A 449 -17.05 20.88 -1.92
N GLU A 450 -18.30 20.88 -2.41
CA GLU A 450 -18.90 21.92 -3.28
C GLU A 450 -18.07 22.29 -4.55
N GLY A 451 -17.31 21.33 -5.10
CA GLY A 451 -16.44 21.51 -6.26
C GLY A 451 -15.04 22.03 -5.92
N VAL A 452 -14.63 21.92 -4.65
CA VAL A 452 -13.30 22.32 -4.16
C VAL A 452 -12.57 21.09 -3.62
N VAL A 453 -11.41 20.79 -4.20
CA VAL A 453 -10.50 19.76 -3.67
C VAL A 453 -9.66 20.37 -2.56
N ARG A 454 -9.52 19.64 -1.45
CA ARG A 454 -8.93 20.12 -0.21
C ARG A 454 -7.92 19.08 0.26
N VAL A 455 -6.70 19.52 0.54
CA VAL A 455 -5.59 18.62 0.87
C VAL A 455 -4.78 19.17 2.02
N ALA A 456 -4.41 18.30 2.95
CA ALA A 456 -3.43 18.58 3.98
C ALA A 456 -2.10 17.89 3.64
N THR A 457 -1.00 18.66 3.57
CA THR A 457 0.34 18.12 3.30
C THR A 457 1.35 18.48 4.37
N THR A 458 2.46 17.76 4.38
CA THR A 458 3.68 18.20 5.08
C THR A 458 4.82 18.34 4.07
N THR A 459 5.51 19.47 4.08
CA THR A 459 6.79 19.68 3.37
C THR A 459 7.95 19.52 4.34
N GLY A 460 9.09 18.99 3.90
CA GLY A 460 10.33 19.17 4.64
C GLY A 460 11.53 18.57 3.92
N GLN A 461 12.47 18.08 4.74
CA GLN A 461 13.60 17.26 4.29
C GLN A 461 13.82 16.09 5.26
N TRP A 462 12.73 15.44 5.66
CA TRP A 462 12.74 14.26 6.53
C TRP A 462 13.40 13.06 5.86
N GLY A 463 13.98 12.16 6.64
CA GLY A 463 14.77 11.03 6.12
C GLY A 463 16.08 11.41 5.40
N ARG A 464 16.30 12.69 5.04
CA ARG A 464 17.49 13.16 4.29
C ARG A 464 18.73 13.32 5.18
N TRP A 465 19.05 12.28 5.96
CA TRP A 465 20.08 12.26 7.01
C TRP A 465 21.52 12.55 6.53
N TRP A 466 21.78 12.51 5.21
CA TRP A 466 23.05 12.91 4.62
C TRP A 466 23.21 14.44 4.48
N MET A 467 22.12 15.20 4.55
CA MET A 467 22.13 16.66 4.40
C MET A 467 22.62 17.33 5.70
N SER A 468 23.54 18.30 5.57
CA SER A 468 24.19 18.93 6.73
C SER A 468 23.32 19.96 7.48
N ASN A 469 22.20 20.37 6.87
CA ASN A 469 21.19 21.26 7.44
C ASN A 469 19.90 21.05 6.63
N PRO A 470 19.13 19.99 6.90
CA PRO A 470 17.83 19.80 6.26
C PRO A 470 16.90 20.97 6.57
N GLU A 471 15.98 21.26 5.67
CA GLU A 471 14.87 22.18 5.96
C GLU A 471 13.91 21.54 6.98
N PRO A 472 13.33 22.35 7.89
CA PRO A 472 12.39 21.86 8.90
C PRO A 472 11.14 21.29 8.23
N MET A 473 10.40 20.47 8.98
CA MET A 473 9.07 20.05 8.55
C MET A 473 8.06 21.15 8.83
N GLU A 474 7.09 21.31 7.95
CA GLU A 474 6.02 22.31 8.06
C GLU A 474 4.78 21.76 7.37
N SER A 475 3.62 21.88 8.01
CA SER A 475 2.36 21.37 7.48
C SER A 475 1.49 22.48 6.88
N HIS A 476 0.68 22.10 5.90
CA HIS A 476 -0.12 23.02 5.08
C HIS A 476 -1.53 22.48 4.88
N VAL A 477 -2.50 23.38 4.70
CA VAL A 477 -3.82 23.05 4.15
C VAL A 477 -4.05 23.87 2.89
N ILE A 478 -4.22 23.20 1.77
CA ILE A 478 -4.31 23.78 0.43
C ILE A 478 -5.69 23.45 -0.16
N THR A 479 -6.32 24.43 -0.80
CA THR A 479 -7.57 24.27 -1.54
C THR A 479 -7.32 24.51 -3.03
N LEU A 480 -7.94 23.68 -3.86
CA LEU A 480 -7.80 23.69 -5.32
C LEU A 480 -9.17 23.80 -5.97
N SER A 481 -9.24 24.46 -7.12
CA SER A 481 -10.46 24.56 -7.93
C SER A 481 -10.16 24.23 -9.38
N HIS A 482 -11.13 23.62 -10.06
CA HIS A 482 -11.07 23.36 -11.50
C HIS A 482 -11.04 24.67 -12.30
N ALA A 483 -10.12 24.75 -13.27
CA ALA A 483 -9.96 25.86 -14.19
C ALA A 483 -9.79 25.32 -15.62
N LEU A 484 -10.65 25.80 -16.52
CA LEU A 484 -10.63 25.53 -17.95
C LEU A 484 -9.90 26.65 -18.69
N ASP A 485 -8.83 26.32 -19.43
CA ASP A 485 -8.22 27.25 -20.37
C ASP A 485 -9.10 27.39 -21.65
N LEU A 486 -9.43 28.62 -22.02
CA LEU A 486 -10.35 28.91 -23.12
C LEU A 486 -9.66 29.02 -24.51
N GLU A 487 -8.34 28.92 -24.57
CA GLU A 487 -7.55 28.85 -25.80
C GLU A 487 -7.13 27.42 -26.15
N THR A 488 -6.80 26.56 -25.17
CA THR A 488 -6.50 25.13 -25.39
C THR A 488 -7.72 24.21 -25.22
N GLY A 489 -8.65 24.53 -24.31
CA GLY A 489 -9.76 23.65 -23.92
C GLY A 489 -9.40 22.65 -22.81
N GLU A 490 -8.30 22.91 -22.09
CA GLU A 490 -7.64 22.03 -21.13
C GLU A 490 -8.14 22.30 -19.70
N GLU A 491 -8.44 21.24 -18.94
CA GLU A 491 -8.88 21.33 -17.54
C GLU A 491 -7.73 21.05 -16.56
N SER A 492 -7.67 21.86 -15.50
CA SER A 492 -6.56 21.87 -14.54
C SER A 492 -7.06 22.22 -13.14
N LEU A 493 -6.38 21.72 -12.11
CA LEU A 493 -6.60 22.11 -10.71
C LEU A 493 -5.60 23.21 -10.35
N VAL A 494 -6.12 24.40 -10.04
CA VAL A 494 -5.32 25.56 -9.63
C VAL A 494 -5.52 25.88 -8.15
N GLU A 495 -4.45 26.32 -7.49
CA GLU A 495 -4.51 26.76 -6.08
C GLU A 495 -5.48 27.95 -5.92
N LEU A 496 -6.51 27.73 -5.10
CA LEU A 496 -7.55 28.70 -4.78
C LEU A 496 -7.21 29.47 -3.49
N GLY A 497 -6.69 28.75 -2.49
CA GLY A 497 -6.31 29.27 -1.18
C GLY A 497 -5.40 28.30 -0.43
N ARG A 498 -4.69 28.80 0.59
CA ARG A 498 -3.62 28.09 1.28
C ARG A 498 -3.45 28.60 2.71
N VAL A 499 -3.14 27.69 3.63
CA VAL A 499 -2.65 27.93 4.99
C VAL A 499 -1.29 27.25 5.13
N ASP A 500 -0.23 28.04 5.36
CA ASP A 500 1.11 27.57 5.73
C ASP A 500 1.35 27.77 7.25
N GLU A 501 2.58 27.57 7.74
CA GLU A 501 3.01 27.73 9.14
C GLU A 501 2.29 26.82 10.17
N ILE A 502 1.61 25.75 9.77
CA ILE A 502 1.01 24.77 10.70
C ILE A 502 2.14 23.90 11.30
N ALA A 503 2.23 23.89 12.64
CA ALA A 503 3.11 23.04 13.43
C ALA A 503 4.58 22.95 12.94
N TYR A 504 5.29 24.08 12.98
CA TYR A 504 6.70 24.15 12.60
C TYR A 504 7.57 23.09 13.32
N ASN A 505 8.28 22.28 12.53
CA ASN A 505 9.10 21.13 12.91
C ASN A 505 8.30 19.92 13.47
N GLU A 506 7.05 19.76 13.06
CA GLU A 506 6.23 18.56 13.28
C GLU A 506 5.74 17.94 11.94
N THR A 507 4.99 16.85 12.01
CA THR A 507 4.31 16.23 10.86
C THR A 507 2.82 16.11 11.13
N ILE A 508 1.99 16.03 10.08
CA ILE A 508 0.62 15.52 10.21
C ILE A 508 0.68 14.06 10.71
N TRP A 509 -0.13 13.76 11.74
CA TRP A 509 -0.42 12.40 12.21
C TRP A 509 -1.87 12.01 11.95
N SER A 510 -2.79 12.97 11.97
CA SER A 510 -4.16 12.78 11.52
C SER A 510 -4.74 14.03 10.89
N ALA A 511 -5.66 13.86 9.96
CA ALA A 511 -6.42 14.92 9.33
C ALA A 511 -7.87 14.46 9.17
N ARG A 512 -8.83 15.37 9.27
CA ARG A 512 -10.22 15.13 8.88
C ARG A 512 -10.89 16.41 8.41
N PHE A 513 -11.47 16.36 7.22
CA PHE A 513 -12.34 17.40 6.70
C PHE A 513 -13.81 17.08 7.02
N VAL A 514 -14.61 18.10 7.34
CA VAL A 514 -16.05 18.01 7.63
C VAL A 514 -16.71 19.32 7.23
N GLU A 515 -17.64 19.31 6.27
CA GLU A 515 -18.33 20.50 5.74
C GLU A 515 -17.36 21.68 5.53
N ASP A 516 -17.54 22.81 6.23
CA ASP A 516 -16.75 24.04 6.12
C ASP A 516 -15.42 24.03 6.91
N ARG A 517 -14.92 22.86 7.33
CA ARG A 517 -13.85 22.75 8.34
C ARG A 517 -12.79 21.69 8.01
N ALA A 518 -11.59 21.93 8.50
CA ALA A 518 -10.57 20.91 8.70
C ALA A 518 -10.11 20.85 10.17
N TYR A 519 -9.84 19.62 10.62
CA TYR A 519 -9.15 19.30 11.86
C TYR A 519 -7.82 18.65 11.48
N ILE A 520 -6.71 19.21 11.95
CA ILE A 520 -5.36 18.65 11.72
C ILE A 520 -4.74 18.36 13.08
N VAL A 521 -4.10 17.20 13.20
CA VAL A 521 -3.34 16.74 14.35
C VAL A 521 -1.89 16.56 13.90
N THR A 522 -0.97 17.14 14.66
CA THR A 522 0.47 17.01 14.43
C THR A 522 1.18 16.49 15.68
N PHE A 523 2.47 16.14 15.60
CA PHE A 523 3.19 15.72 16.80
C PHE A 523 4.70 15.91 16.75
N GLN A 524 5.27 16.41 17.86
CA GLN A 524 6.67 16.22 18.24
C GLN A 524 6.85 15.76 19.70
N ASN A 525 6.01 16.26 20.63
CA ASN A 525 6.02 15.90 22.05
C ASN A 525 4.62 15.99 22.69
N MET A 526 3.80 16.91 22.20
CA MET A 526 2.36 17.00 22.42
C MET A 526 1.70 17.12 21.04
N ASP A 527 0.40 16.87 20.97
CA ASP A 527 -0.44 16.98 19.78
C ASP A 527 -1.27 18.26 19.86
N PRO A 528 -0.94 19.31 19.08
CA PRO A 528 -1.82 20.45 18.89
C PRO A 528 -2.93 20.08 17.90
N LEU A 529 -4.16 19.94 18.41
CA LEU A 529 -5.36 19.90 17.57
C LEU A 529 -5.58 21.28 16.96
N TRP A 530 -5.31 21.41 15.66
CA TRP A 530 -5.61 22.58 14.85
C TRP A 530 -7.04 22.56 14.34
N THR A 531 -7.66 23.73 14.29
CA THR A 531 -9.02 23.95 13.77
C THR A 531 -8.97 25.04 12.70
N ILE A 532 -9.37 24.70 11.47
CA ILE A 532 -9.19 25.53 10.28
C ILE A 532 -10.53 25.74 9.57
N ASP A 533 -10.89 27.01 9.34
CA ASP A 533 -12.10 27.46 8.65
C ASP A 533 -11.84 27.51 7.14
N LEU A 534 -12.69 26.80 6.39
CA LEU A 534 -12.66 26.67 4.93
C LEU A 534 -13.92 27.26 4.27
N SER A 535 -14.77 27.99 5.02
CA SER A 535 -16.02 28.58 4.52
C SER A 535 -15.83 29.69 3.46
N ASP A 536 -14.63 30.28 3.41
CA ASP A 536 -14.09 30.95 2.22
C ASP A 536 -12.86 30.16 1.75
N PRO A 537 -13.00 29.22 0.81
CA PRO A 537 -11.87 28.39 0.38
C PRO A 537 -10.79 29.18 -0.37
N ALA A 538 -11.03 30.44 -0.75
CA ALA A 538 -9.99 31.32 -1.29
C ALA A 538 -9.20 32.07 -0.20
N ASN A 539 -9.66 32.05 1.06
CA ASN A 539 -8.99 32.68 2.20
C ASN A 539 -9.11 31.80 3.48
N PRO A 540 -8.71 30.51 3.45
CA PRO A 540 -8.81 29.61 4.60
C PRO A 540 -8.01 30.11 5.81
N GLN A 541 -8.47 29.83 7.04
CA GLN A 541 -7.92 30.45 8.26
C GLN A 541 -7.78 29.47 9.43
N ILE A 542 -6.61 29.48 10.10
CA ILE A 542 -6.47 28.86 11.42
C ILE A 542 -7.34 29.64 12.42
N MET A 543 -8.30 28.94 13.02
CA MET A 543 -9.24 29.50 14.00
C MET A 543 -8.78 29.27 15.43
N GLY A 544 -8.21 28.10 15.72
CA GLY A 544 -7.79 27.70 17.05
C GLY A 544 -6.80 26.54 17.04
N GLU A 545 -6.09 26.42 18.16
CA GLU A 545 -5.02 25.46 18.43
C GLU A 545 -5.22 24.95 19.87
N LEU A 546 -5.03 23.66 20.10
CA LEU A 546 -5.18 23.04 21.42
C LEU A 546 -4.12 21.94 21.63
N GLU A 547 -3.03 22.29 22.31
CA GLU A 547 -2.01 21.35 22.78
C GLU A 547 -2.63 20.29 23.73
N VAL A 548 -2.49 19.01 23.39
CA VAL A 548 -2.84 17.86 24.23
C VAL A 548 -1.63 16.91 24.30
N PRO A 549 -1.12 16.55 25.50
CA PRO A 549 -0.07 15.53 25.63
C PRO A 549 -0.51 14.17 25.05
N GLY A 550 0.37 13.47 24.33
CA GLY A 550 0.03 12.28 23.52
C GLY A 550 -0.08 12.61 22.03
N VAL A 551 -0.69 11.71 21.23
CA VAL A 551 -1.00 11.94 19.80
C VAL A 551 -2.26 11.22 19.36
N SER A 552 -3.06 11.83 18.49
CA SER A 552 -4.19 11.20 17.80
C SER A 552 -3.79 10.69 16.41
N THR A 553 -4.20 9.47 16.04
CA THR A 553 -3.94 8.88 14.71
C THR A 553 -5.19 8.91 13.82
N TYR A 554 -6.39 8.81 14.40
CA TYR A 554 -7.66 8.92 13.68
C TYR A 554 -8.65 9.85 14.39
N ILE A 555 -9.39 10.64 13.60
CA ILE A 555 -10.36 11.65 14.04
C ILE A 555 -11.75 11.27 13.50
N HIS A 556 -12.67 10.94 14.41
CA HIS A 556 -14.06 10.61 14.11
C HIS A 556 -15.00 11.78 14.46
N PRO A 557 -15.70 12.39 13.49
CA PRO A 557 -16.71 13.40 13.76
C PRO A 557 -17.94 12.81 14.45
N LEU A 558 -18.35 13.37 15.60
CA LEU A 558 -19.59 12.97 16.28
C LEU A 558 -20.75 13.93 15.98
N SER A 559 -20.45 15.23 15.84
CA SER A 559 -21.40 16.28 15.46
C SER A 559 -20.67 17.57 15.09
N ASP A 560 -21.40 18.59 14.61
CA ASP A 560 -20.91 19.97 14.41
C ASP A 560 -20.25 20.58 15.66
N ALA A 561 -20.48 19.99 16.85
CA ALA A 561 -20.03 20.47 18.15
C ALA A 561 -19.02 19.54 18.84
N SER A 562 -18.78 18.32 18.33
CA SER A 562 -17.93 17.31 18.98
C SER A 562 -17.21 16.38 18.01
N ILE A 563 -15.94 16.07 18.34
CA ILE A 563 -15.14 15.04 17.67
C ILE A 563 -14.55 14.10 18.72
N LEU A 564 -14.34 12.84 18.34
CA LEU A 564 -13.68 11.81 19.15
C LEU A 564 -12.44 11.33 18.40
N THR A 565 -11.29 11.30 19.07
CA THR A 565 -10.05 10.78 18.48
C THR A 565 -9.56 9.55 19.22
N ILE A 566 -8.75 8.76 18.51
CA ILE A 566 -8.03 7.60 19.04
C ILE A 566 -6.53 7.74 18.70
N GLY A 567 -5.66 7.23 19.56
CA GLY A 567 -4.21 7.28 19.39
C GLY A 567 -3.48 6.85 20.67
N LEU A 568 -2.39 7.53 21.02
CA LEU A 568 -1.49 7.17 22.14
C LEU A 568 -1.44 8.25 23.24
N GLY A 569 -1.26 7.81 24.49
CA GLY A 569 -1.11 8.70 25.66
C GLY A 569 0.33 9.19 25.86
N PRO A 570 0.57 10.15 26.78
CA PRO A 570 1.91 10.52 27.21
C PRO A 570 2.49 9.50 28.21
N SER A 571 3.75 9.10 28.05
CA SER A 571 4.40 8.18 29.01
C SER A 571 4.87 8.84 30.31
N ASP A 572 5.12 10.15 30.30
CA ASP A 572 5.22 10.94 31.53
C ASP A 572 3.94 11.79 31.72
N ILE A 573 3.06 11.37 32.63
CA ILE A 573 1.80 12.05 32.93
C ILE A 573 2.01 13.36 33.72
N GLU A 574 3.13 13.53 34.44
CA GLU A 574 3.42 14.79 35.16
C GLU A 574 3.97 15.88 34.24
N ASN A 575 4.77 15.51 33.24
CA ASN A 575 5.43 16.45 32.31
C ASN A 575 4.77 16.50 30.92
N GLY A 576 3.92 15.54 30.56
CA GLY A 576 3.21 15.46 29.29
C GLY A 576 4.07 15.02 28.10
N THR A 577 5.17 14.29 28.34
CA THR A 577 6.21 14.02 27.33
C THR A 577 6.41 12.54 27.02
N GLY A 578 6.81 12.25 25.78
CA GLY A 578 6.96 10.89 25.27
C GLY A 578 5.61 10.23 24.97
N LEU A 579 5.60 9.12 24.25
CA LEU A 579 4.39 8.32 24.03
C LEU A 579 4.38 7.08 24.92
N ASP A 580 3.20 6.70 25.39
CA ASP A 580 2.92 5.45 26.08
C ASP A 580 2.34 4.45 25.07
N TRP A 581 3.08 3.38 24.83
CA TRP A 581 2.72 2.29 23.92
C TRP A 581 2.00 1.13 24.66
N SER A 582 1.77 1.25 25.98
CA SER A 582 0.99 0.28 26.75
C SER A 582 -0.51 0.59 26.84
N HIS A 583 -0.94 1.76 26.34
CA HIS A 583 -2.33 2.20 26.36
C HIS A 583 -2.75 2.91 25.07
N THR A 584 -3.82 2.42 24.44
CA THR A 584 -4.58 3.21 23.47
C THR A 584 -5.34 4.30 24.22
N ARG A 585 -5.42 5.52 23.67
CA ARG A 585 -6.11 6.65 24.28
C ARG A 585 -7.22 7.18 23.39
N LEU A 586 -8.42 7.28 23.98
CA LEU A 586 -9.56 7.96 23.41
C LEU A 586 -9.65 9.39 23.96
N SER A 587 -9.89 10.37 23.08
CA SER A 587 -9.97 11.80 23.46
C SER A 587 -11.22 12.45 22.88
N LEU A 588 -12.12 12.91 23.75
CA LEU A 588 -13.36 13.59 23.37
C LEU A 588 -13.15 15.11 23.42
N PHE A 589 -13.40 15.80 22.31
CA PHE A 589 -13.25 17.24 22.17
C PHE A 589 -14.59 17.93 21.92
N ASN A 590 -14.75 19.12 22.49
CA ASN A 590 -15.82 20.06 22.18
C ASN A 590 -15.28 21.14 21.22
N VAL A 591 -15.88 21.21 20.03
CA VAL A 591 -15.50 22.13 18.94
C VAL A 591 -16.59 23.16 18.63
N SER A 592 -17.63 23.25 19.48
CA SER A 592 -18.77 24.19 19.33
C SER A 592 -18.38 25.68 19.33
N ASN A 593 -17.18 26.00 19.84
CA ASN A 593 -16.53 27.29 19.65
C ASN A 593 -15.23 27.05 18.87
N PHE A 594 -15.32 27.08 17.54
CA PHE A 594 -14.25 26.65 16.65
C PHE A 594 -12.95 27.46 16.78
N SER A 595 -12.99 28.70 17.28
CA SER A 595 -11.77 29.48 17.61
C SER A 595 -11.17 29.20 18.99
N ASN A 596 -11.70 28.23 19.72
CA ASN A 596 -11.20 27.75 21.02
C ASN A 596 -11.74 26.32 21.24
N PRO A 597 -11.25 25.31 20.49
CA PRO A 597 -11.56 23.91 20.78
C PRO A 597 -11.15 23.56 22.22
N GLN A 598 -11.84 22.62 22.86
CA GLN A 598 -11.55 22.20 24.23
C GLN A 598 -11.57 20.67 24.36
N LEU A 599 -10.61 20.13 25.10
CA LEU A 599 -10.59 18.72 25.50
C LEU A 599 -11.61 18.52 26.62
N THR A 600 -12.66 17.73 26.37
CA THR A 600 -13.73 17.43 27.35
C THR A 600 -13.25 16.36 28.33
N GLN A 601 -12.75 15.24 27.81
CA GLN A 601 -12.24 14.11 28.59
C GLN A 601 -11.28 13.28 27.74
N THR A 602 -10.35 12.57 28.39
CA THR A 602 -9.65 11.43 27.79
C THR A 602 -9.84 10.16 28.60
N LEU A 603 -9.83 9.02 27.94
CA LEU A 603 -9.90 7.68 28.52
C LEU A 603 -8.73 6.86 27.96
N SER A 604 -7.83 6.39 28.83
CA SER A 604 -6.84 5.37 28.47
C SER A 604 -7.49 3.99 28.54
N VAL A 605 -7.18 3.13 27.58
CA VAL A 605 -7.74 1.79 27.41
C VAL A 605 -6.58 0.81 27.26
N SER A 606 -6.64 -0.28 28.03
CA SER A 606 -5.74 -1.43 28.00
C SER A 606 -6.60 -2.69 28.03
N PRO A 607 -6.21 -3.80 27.37
CA PRO A 607 -6.88 -5.09 27.49
C PRO A 607 -6.61 -5.78 28.85
N VAL A 608 -5.62 -5.32 29.61
CA VAL A 608 -5.17 -5.89 30.90
C VAL A 608 -5.22 -4.88 32.05
N GLU A 609 -5.55 -5.32 33.27
CA GLU A 609 -5.68 -4.44 34.45
C GLU A 609 -4.35 -3.81 34.91
N ASP A 610 -3.23 -4.53 34.74
CA ASP A 610 -1.88 -4.08 35.13
C ASP A 610 -0.87 -4.41 34.02
N PRO A 611 -0.62 -3.48 33.07
CA PRO A 611 0.34 -3.70 31.98
C PRO A 611 1.80 -3.72 32.45
N ASP A 612 2.12 -3.23 33.65
CA ASP A 612 3.47 -3.30 34.22
C ASP A 612 3.86 -4.73 34.65
N GLU A 613 2.92 -5.70 34.73
CA GLU A 613 3.19 -7.13 35.01
C GLU A 613 3.81 -7.91 33.82
N GLY A 614 4.74 -7.28 33.11
CA GLY A 614 5.56 -7.89 32.07
C GLY A 614 4.87 -8.05 30.71
N TRP A 615 3.77 -7.34 30.48
CA TRP A 615 3.12 -7.27 29.17
C TRP A 615 3.96 -6.47 28.16
N SER A 616 3.81 -6.83 26.89
CA SER A 616 4.32 -6.02 25.78
C SER A 616 3.41 -4.81 25.57
N TRP A 617 3.81 -3.92 24.66
CA TRP A 617 2.96 -2.84 24.17
C TRP A 617 1.59 -3.37 23.73
N ALA A 618 0.54 -2.58 23.97
CA ALA A 618 -0.84 -2.93 23.68
C ALA A 618 -1.34 -2.04 22.55
N TRP A 619 -1.99 -2.64 21.56
CA TRP A 619 -2.38 -1.94 20.33
C TRP A 619 -3.87 -2.12 20.00
N SER A 620 -4.36 -1.25 19.13
CA SER A 620 -5.69 -1.31 18.57
C SER A 620 -5.60 -1.13 17.06
N GLU A 621 -6.15 -2.06 16.28
CA GLU A 621 -6.24 -1.94 14.83
C GLU A 621 -6.99 -0.65 14.42
N ALA A 622 -7.92 -0.19 15.27
CA ALA A 622 -8.63 1.09 15.14
C ALA A 622 -7.75 2.35 15.21
N THR A 623 -6.45 2.22 15.48
CA THR A 623 -5.49 3.34 15.39
C THR A 623 -4.88 3.53 14.00
N TRP A 624 -5.03 2.58 13.07
CA TRP A 624 -4.57 2.72 11.68
C TRP A 624 -5.63 2.36 10.62
N GLU A 625 -6.54 1.43 10.92
CA GLU A 625 -7.66 1.03 10.06
C GLU A 625 -8.98 1.57 10.66
N HIS A 626 -9.63 2.48 9.95
CA HIS A 626 -10.85 3.14 10.42
C HIS A 626 -12.02 2.17 10.58
N LYS A 627 -12.09 1.07 9.83
CA LYS A 627 -13.17 0.08 9.93
C LYS A 627 -13.13 -0.76 11.22
N ALA A 628 -12.00 -0.77 11.93
CA ALA A 628 -11.91 -1.30 13.29
C ALA A 628 -12.46 -0.33 14.36
N PHE A 629 -12.67 0.95 14.03
CA PHE A 629 -13.28 1.96 14.91
C PHE A 629 -14.81 1.94 14.76
N GLN A 630 -15.49 1.08 15.53
CA GLN A 630 -16.92 0.84 15.31
C GLN A 630 -17.81 1.72 16.22
N TYR A 631 -18.28 2.87 15.71
CA TYR A 631 -19.15 3.77 16.46
C TYR A 631 -20.65 3.60 16.14
N TRP A 632 -21.42 3.20 17.15
CA TRP A 632 -22.87 3.01 17.09
C TRP A 632 -23.63 4.21 17.67
N ALA A 633 -23.80 5.24 16.84
CA ALA A 633 -24.52 6.47 17.18
C ALA A 633 -25.94 6.26 17.78
N PRO A 634 -26.76 5.27 17.39
CA PRO A 634 -28.07 5.02 18.00
C PRO A 634 -28.06 4.71 19.51
N LYS A 635 -26.93 4.20 20.04
CA LYS A 635 -26.72 3.99 21.49
C LYS A 635 -25.68 4.93 22.09
N GLY A 636 -24.86 5.61 21.28
CA GLY A 636 -23.69 6.35 21.74
C GLY A 636 -22.60 5.43 22.27
N MET A 637 -22.32 4.32 21.58
CA MET A 637 -21.33 3.32 21.98
C MET A 637 -20.22 3.20 20.92
N LEU A 638 -18.98 3.16 21.35
CA LEU A 638 -17.82 2.79 20.53
C LEU A 638 -17.35 1.39 20.92
N ALA A 639 -17.03 0.55 19.95
CA ALA A 639 -16.27 -0.68 20.16
C ALA A 639 -14.93 -0.59 19.42
N ILE A 640 -13.84 -0.97 20.09
CA ILE A 640 -12.49 -1.04 19.52
C ILE A 640 -11.78 -2.34 19.92
N PRO A 641 -11.09 -3.03 19.01
CA PRO A 641 -10.24 -4.17 19.35
C PRO A 641 -9.00 -3.70 20.12
N MET A 642 -8.56 -4.47 21.11
CA MET A 642 -7.41 -4.19 21.96
C MET A 642 -6.65 -5.49 22.22
N ASN A 643 -5.38 -5.53 21.82
CA ASN A 643 -4.55 -6.74 21.87
C ASN A 643 -3.23 -6.47 22.59
N THR A 644 -2.68 -7.49 23.26
CA THR A 644 -1.32 -7.51 23.82
C THR A 644 -0.84 -8.96 24.00
N TYR A 645 0.45 -9.15 24.27
CA TYR A 645 1.04 -10.43 24.63
C TYR A 645 2.17 -10.26 25.62
N ARG A 646 2.52 -11.33 26.34
CA ARG A 646 3.80 -11.45 27.03
C ARG A 646 4.43 -12.80 26.68
N TYR A 647 5.73 -12.89 26.83
CA TYR A 647 6.44 -14.16 26.68
C TYR A 647 7.21 -14.48 27.96
N ASP A 648 7.06 -15.71 28.43
CA ASP A 648 7.81 -16.24 29.56
C ASP A 648 8.87 -17.23 29.06
N TYR A 649 9.97 -17.41 29.80
CA TYR A 649 11.03 -18.34 29.39
C TYR A 649 11.57 -19.16 30.54
N PHE A 650 11.75 -20.46 30.29
CA PHE A 650 12.20 -21.42 31.30
C PHE A 650 13.24 -22.40 30.75
N TYR A 651 14.00 -22.99 31.67
CA TYR A 651 14.92 -24.09 31.38
C TYR A 651 14.40 -25.38 31.98
N ASP A 652 14.32 -26.44 31.18
CA ASP A 652 13.88 -27.75 31.69
C ASP A 652 14.96 -28.44 32.54
N SER A 653 14.61 -29.59 33.12
CA SER A 653 15.53 -30.37 33.95
C SER A 653 16.73 -30.98 33.20
N ALA A 654 16.77 -30.93 31.87
CA ALA A 654 17.90 -31.31 31.03
C ALA A 654 18.74 -30.10 30.59
N GLY A 655 18.24 -28.87 30.78
CA GLY A 655 18.90 -27.62 30.41
C GLY A 655 18.53 -27.10 29.03
N ASN A 656 17.47 -27.60 28.39
CA ASN A 656 16.96 -27.01 27.16
C ASN A 656 16.20 -25.71 27.49
N TYR A 657 16.30 -24.72 26.60
CA TYR A 657 15.54 -23.47 26.67
C TYR A 657 14.15 -23.67 26.05
N HIS A 658 13.12 -23.25 26.76
CA HIS A 658 11.74 -23.19 26.31
C HIS A 658 11.21 -21.77 26.50
N TYR A 659 10.23 -21.40 25.69
CA TYR A 659 9.50 -20.15 25.79
C TYR A 659 8.01 -20.44 25.66
N ASP A 660 7.19 -19.58 26.22
CA ASP A 660 5.74 -19.66 26.22
C ASP A 660 5.16 -18.25 25.95
N TYR A 661 3.93 -18.16 25.46
CA TYR A 661 3.29 -16.87 25.12
C TYR A 661 1.86 -16.79 25.66
N ASP A 662 1.63 -15.91 26.64
CA ASP A 662 0.27 -15.51 27.01
C ASP A 662 -0.16 -14.36 26.07
N TRP A 663 -1.32 -14.51 25.43
CA TRP A 663 -1.93 -13.50 24.56
C TRP A 663 -3.26 -13.02 25.15
N VAL A 664 -3.59 -11.75 24.92
CA VAL A 664 -4.87 -11.17 25.29
C VAL A 664 -5.46 -10.44 24.08
N SER A 665 -6.70 -10.78 23.75
CA SER A 665 -7.46 -10.29 22.59
C SER A 665 -8.88 -9.93 23.06
N LYS A 666 -9.19 -8.64 23.09
CA LYS A 666 -10.45 -8.11 23.62
C LYS A 666 -11.09 -7.06 22.73
N LEU A 667 -12.41 -6.98 22.75
CA LEU A 667 -13.18 -5.86 22.22
C LEU A 667 -13.62 -4.97 23.39
N MET A 668 -13.09 -3.75 23.47
CA MET A 668 -13.43 -2.81 24.53
C MET A 668 -14.61 -1.93 24.09
N ILE A 669 -15.68 -1.95 24.87
CA ILE A 669 -16.91 -1.19 24.61
C ILE A 669 -16.92 0.05 25.51
N VAL A 670 -17.10 1.23 24.90
CA VAL A 670 -17.03 2.54 25.57
C VAL A 670 -18.32 3.32 25.30
N ASN A 671 -18.97 3.79 26.36
CA ASN A 671 -20.06 4.76 26.26
C ASN A 671 -19.48 6.14 25.92
N VAL A 672 -20.00 6.77 24.88
CA VAL A 672 -19.61 8.08 24.34
C VAL A 672 -20.80 9.03 24.46
N THR A 673 -20.65 10.06 25.30
CA THR A 673 -21.72 11.03 25.57
C THR A 673 -21.19 12.47 25.47
N GLU A 674 -22.08 13.46 25.36
CA GLU A 674 -21.69 14.89 25.46
C GLU A 674 -21.01 15.24 26.81
N GLU A 675 -21.29 14.48 27.87
CA GLU A 675 -20.76 14.71 29.21
C GLU A 675 -19.44 13.96 29.49
N GLY A 676 -19.06 12.96 28.68
CA GLY A 676 -17.84 12.18 28.89
C GLY A 676 -17.78 10.80 28.22
N LEU A 677 -16.70 10.07 28.54
CA LEU A 677 -16.37 8.71 28.11
C LEU A 677 -16.33 7.76 29.32
N GLU A 678 -16.90 6.56 29.20
CA GLU A 678 -16.86 5.54 30.27
C GLU A 678 -16.75 4.13 29.66
N ILE A 679 -15.88 3.26 30.19
CA ILE A 679 -15.82 1.85 29.76
C ILE A 679 -17.14 1.18 30.18
N HIS A 680 -17.87 0.68 29.19
CA HIS A 680 -19.15 0.00 29.36
C HIS A 680 -18.96 -1.48 29.69
N GLY A 681 -18.04 -2.14 28.98
CA GLY A 681 -17.76 -3.56 29.11
C GLY A 681 -16.66 -4.02 28.16
N GLU A 682 -16.40 -5.33 28.16
CA GLU A 682 -15.43 -5.99 27.28
C GLU A 682 -15.97 -7.34 26.78
N VAL A 683 -15.52 -7.79 25.61
CA VAL A 683 -15.69 -9.16 25.09
C VAL A 683 -14.31 -9.76 24.92
N ASP A 684 -14.11 -11.01 25.34
CA ASP A 684 -12.78 -11.62 25.47
C ASP A 684 -12.63 -12.89 24.59
N HIS A 685 -11.70 -12.84 23.63
CA HIS A 685 -11.34 -13.94 22.74
C HIS A 685 -9.97 -14.55 23.07
N SER A 686 -9.33 -14.14 24.18
CA SER A 686 -8.01 -14.64 24.61
C SER A 686 -8.00 -16.16 24.79
N GLN A 687 -9.14 -16.77 25.13
CA GLN A 687 -9.35 -18.22 25.19
C GLN A 687 -9.01 -18.96 23.87
N PHE A 688 -9.07 -18.29 22.71
CA PHE A 688 -8.71 -18.90 21.43
C PHE A 688 -7.19 -19.06 21.23
N TYR A 689 -6.37 -18.46 22.11
CA TYR A 689 -4.91 -18.63 22.13
C TYR A 689 -4.43 -19.81 22.99
N GLU A 690 -5.28 -20.45 23.79
CA GLU A 690 -4.92 -21.59 24.67
C GLU A 690 -4.73 -22.91 23.86
N THR A 691 -3.76 -22.95 22.95
CA THR A 691 -3.56 -24.05 21.98
C THR A 691 -2.13 -24.59 21.95
N ASP A 692 -1.98 -25.90 21.68
CA ASP A 692 -0.69 -26.61 21.55
C ASP A 692 0.23 -26.06 20.42
N GLU A 693 -0.30 -25.24 19.51
CA GLU A 693 0.43 -24.67 18.36
C GLU A 693 0.44 -23.12 18.36
N ASN A 694 0.18 -22.47 19.49
CA ASN A 694 0.29 -21.00 19.61
C ASN A 694 1.75 -20.53 19.34
N ARG A 695 1.90 -19.56 18.43
CA ARG A 695 3.19 -18.98 18.02
C ARG A 695 3.02 -17.48 17.83
N TRP A 696 4.13 -16.74 17.79
CA TRP A 696 4.10 -15.27 17.68
C TRP A 696 3.43 -14.71 16.41
N TRP A 697 3.13 -15.56 15.42
CA TRP A 697 2.43 -15.22 14.18
C TRP A 697 0.99 -15.78 14.11
N SER A 698 0.50 -16.44 15.16
CA SER A 698 -0.89 -16.89 15.27
C SER A 698 -1.77 -15.69 15.64
N SER A 699 -2.73 -15.30 14.80
CA SER A 699 -3.58 -14.13 15.04
C SER A 699 -5.04 -14.50 15.30
N TYR A 700 -5.36 -14.85 16.55
CA TYR A 700 -6.74 -14.95 17.06
C TYR A 700 -7.26 -13.61 17.62
N ASN A 701 -6.63 -12.50 17.22
CA ASN A 701 -7.05 -11.15 17.56
C ASN A 701 -8.50 -10.88 17.11
N ILE A 702 -9.30 -10.20 17.92
CA ILE A 702 -10.52 -9.56 17.44
C ILE A 702 -10.09 -8.41 16.53
N ARG A 703 -10.65 -8.37 15.31
CA ARG A 703 -10.31 -7.35 14.32
C ARG A 703 -11.49 -6.46 13.93
N ARG A 704 -12.71 -6.99 13.99
CA ARG A 704 -13.96 -6.28 13.65
C ARG A 704 -15.07 -6.59 14.66
N SER A 705 -16.06 -5.72 14.68
CA SER A 705 -17.30 -5.94 15.42
C SER A 705 -18.50 -5.32 14.71
N ILE A 706 -19.68 -5.90 14.90
CA ILE A 706 -20.94 -5.41 14.34
C ILE A 706 -21.94 -5.23 15.48
N PHE A 707 -22.53 -4.05 15.59
CA PHE A 707 -23.68 -3.82 16.48
C PHE A 707 -24.96 -4.28 15.78
N MET A 708 -25.80 -5.06 16.45
CA MET A 708 -27.13 -5.47 15.97
C MET A 708 -28.15 -5.34 17.10
N GLY A 709 -28.98 -4.31 17.03
CA GLY A 709 -30.00 -3.98 18.03
C GLY A 709 -29.41 -3.75 19.43
N ASP A 710 -29.64 -4.71 20.32
CA ASP A 710 -29.16 -4.73 21.72
C ASP A 710 -27.94 -5.66 21.92
N TYR A 711 -27.29 -6.09 20.84
CA TYR A 711 -26.16 -7.03 20.85
C TYR A 711 -24.97 -6.50 20.07
N ILE A 712 -23.80 -7.07 20.34
CA ILE A 712 -22.58 -6.88 19.56
C ILE A 712 -21.97 -8.23 19.19
N TYR A 713 -21.56 -8.36 17.93
CA TYR A 713 -20.93 -9.52 17.34
C TYR A 713 -19.43 -9.22 17.21
N ALA A 714 -18.57 -9.94 17.92
CA ALA A 714 -17.11 -9.74 17.91
C ALA A 714 -16.44 -10.81 17.03
N ILE A 715 -15.57 -10.41 16.10
CA ILE A 715 -15.10 -11.29 15.01
C ILE A 715 -13.57 -11.45 15.04
N SER A 716 -13.12 -12.71 15.00
CA SER A 716 -11.71 -13.13 14.97
C SER A 716 -11.53 -14.44 14.20
N HIS A 717 -10.29 -14.79 13.84
CA HIS A 717 -9.91 -16.09 13.26
C HIS A 717 -10.38 -17.31 14.10
N GLY A 718 -10.47 -17.17 15.43
CA GLY A 718 -10.92 -18.27 16.29
C GLY A 718 -12.43 -18.53 16.23
N GLY A 719 -13.21 -17.51 15.88
CA GLY A 719 -14.67 -17.54 15.94
C GLY A 719 -15.32 -16.16 16.11
N ILE A 720 -16.65 -16.19 16.16
CA ILE A 720 -17.53 -15.06 16.41
C ILE A 720 -18.29 -15.31 17.71
N THR A 721 -18.29 -14.33 18.62
CA THR A 721 -19.13 -14.33 19.83
C THR A 721 -20.21 -13.25 19.74
N VAL A 722 -21.36 -13.51 20.35
CA VAL A 722 -22.51 -12.58 20.39
C VAL A 722 -22.78 -12.20 21.84
N THR A 723 -22.57 -10.93 22.19
CA THR A 723 -22.71 -10.42 23.56
C THR A 723 -23.87 -9.44 23.67
N ASN A 724 -24.70 -9.58 24.71
CA ASN A 724 -25.78 -8.63 24.99
C ASN A 724 -25.24 -7.35 25.64
N LEU A 725 -25.62 -6.19 25.11
CA LEU A 725 -25.12 -4.89 25.55
C LEU A 725 -25.70 -4.40 26.89
N GLU A 726 -26.81 -4.96 27.40
CA GLU A 726 -27.33 -4.61 28.73
C GLU A 726 -26.79 -5.50 29.86
N THR A 727 -26.55 -6.79 29.60
CA THR A 727 -26.08 -7.74 30.62
C THR A 727 -24.59 -8.03 30.59
N LEU A 728 -23.92 -7.82 29.44
CA LEU A 728 -22.58 -8.31 29.13
C LEU A 728 -22.43 -9.84 29.26
N GLU A 729 -23.54 -10.56 29.10
CA GLU A 729 -23.54 -12.03 28.98
C GLU A 729 -23.48 -12.41 27.49
N GLU A 730 -22.63 -13.37 27.15
CA GLU A 730 -22.65 -14.04 25.84
C GLU A 730 -24.00 -14.75 25.66
N SER A 731 -24.68 -14.46 24.54
CA SER A 731 -25.96 -15.09 24.20
C SER A 731 -25.80 -16.27 23.25
N ASP A 732 -24.81 -16.22 22.36
CA ASP A 732 -24.49 -17.26 21.39
C ASP A 732 -23.04 -17.12 20.89
N SER A 733 -22.47 -18.17 20.32
CA SER A 733 -21.11 -18.14 19.74
C SER A 733 -20.86 -19.27 18.74
N HIS A 734 -19.99 -19.01 17.78
CA HIS A 734 -19.53 -19.99 16.79
C HIS A 734 -18.01 -19.97 16.66
N GLN A 735 -17.39 -21.13 16.85
CA GLN A 735 -15.95 -21.32 16.83
C GLN A 735 -15.52 -22.05 15.55
N PHE A 736 -14.62 -21.45 14.76
CA PHE A 736 -14.17 -22.02 13.50
C PHE A 736 -13.13 -23.13 13.71
N THR A 737 -12.24 -22.98 14.70
CA THR A 737 -11.24 -23.99 15.07
C THR A 737 -11.70 -24.81 16.28
N VAL A 738 -12.05 -26.09 16.08
CA VAL A 738 -12.45 -26.97 17.20
C VAL A 738 -11.21 -27.48 17.94
N PHE A 739 -10.97 -26.98 19.15
CA PHE A 739 -9.93 -27.49 20.04
C PHE A 739 -10.46 -28.69 20.87
N GLU A 740 -9.76 -29.83 20.86
CA GLU A 740 -10.09 -30.94 21.77
C GLU A 740 -9.59 -30.62 23.19
N ASP A 741 -10.51 -30.26 24.10
CA ASP A 741 -10.24 -30.08 25.54
C ASP A 741 -9.56 -31.32 26.14
N SER A 742 -8.25 -31.19 26.41
CA SER A 742 -7.42 -32.28 26.92
C SER A 742 -7.62 -32.59 28.42
N SER A 743 -8.60 -31.96 29.08
CA SER A 743 -8.77 -32.01 30.55
C SER A 743 -9.68 -33.12 31.11
N ASN A 744 -10.27 -33.99 30.29
CA ASN A 744 -11.32 -34.95 30.72
C ASN A 744 -11.13 -36.45 30.40
N ASP A 745 -9.94 -37.03 30.65
CA ASP A 745 -9.82 -38.49 30.86
C ASP A 745 -9.06 -38.87 32.15
N VAL A 746 -9.78 -38.86 33.27
CA VAL A 746 -9.38 -39.53 34.52
C VAL A 746 -10.24 -40.80 34.71
N SER A 747 -10.18 -41.71 33.74
CA SER A 747 -10.77 -43.05 33.86
C SER A 747 -10.02 -43.92 34.89
N THR A 748 -10.43 -43.82 36.16
CA THR A 748 -9.84 -44.59 37.28
C THR A 748 -10.07 -46.10 37.11
N ASN A 749 -9.07 -46.80 36.58
CA ASN A 749 -9.15 -48.23 36.28
C ASN A 749 -8.57 -49.06 37.45
N ASP A 750 -9.43 -49.51 38.36
CA ASP A 750 -9.05 -50.34 39.53
C ASP A 750 -8.75 -51.79 39.10
N SER A 751 -7.50 -52.23 39.29
CA SER A 751 -6.99 -53.47 38.69
C SER A 751 -7.22 -54.70 39.57
N THR A 752 -8.26 -55.49 39.29
CA THR A 752 -8.45 -56.83 39.87
C THR A 752 -7.79 -57.91 39.01
N GLU A 753 -6.87 -58.68 39.60
CA GLU A 753 -6.26 -59.88 39.00
C GLU A 753 -7.30 -61.01 38.81
N GLU A 754 -7.19 -61.78 37.71
CA GLU A 754 -7.32 -63.25 37.79
C GLU A 754 -6.65 -63.97 36.60
N ASP A 755 -5.77 -64.94 36.89
CA ASP A 755 -5.19 -65.84 35.89
C ASP A 755 -6.24 -66.78 35.28
N LYS A 756 -6.12 -67.11 33.98
CA LYS A 756 -5.73 -68.48 33.55
C LYS A 756 -5.52 -68.68 32.05
N ASP A 757 -4.66 -69.66 31.80
CA ASP A 757 -4.26 -70.26 30.52
C ASP A 757 -5.23 -71.35 30.02
N GLU A 758 -4.92 -71.89 28.83
CA GLU A 758 -5.52 -73.06 28.13
C GLU A 758 -6.87 -72.88 27.40
N GLY A 759 -6.82 -73.00 26.06
CA GLY A 759 -7.95 -72.96 25.12
C GLY A 759 -7.53 -73.27 23.67
#